data_AF-A0A849NIT6-F1
#
_entry.id   AF-A0A849NIT6-F1
#
_cell.length_a   1.000
_cell.length_b   1.000
_cell.length_c   1.000
_cell.angle_alpha   90.00
_cell.angle_beta   90.00
_cell.angle_gamma   90.00
#
_symmetry.space_group_name_H-M   'P 1'
#
loop_
_entity.id
_entity.type
_entity.pdbx_description
1 polymer ?
#
loop_
_entity_poly.entity_id
_entity_poly.type
_entity_poly.pdbx_seq_one_letter_code
_entity_poly.pdbx_strand_id
1 'polypeptide(L)'
;MIKKTFFSSILILSLVIIYNSCSSTITDTARVDEVVEQTEDTPTAMREFRAAWVATVANINWPSKKGLSTEDQKREAIELLDLLKENNFNAVVFQARPQCDALYQSTYEPWSYYLTGQQGKAPEPFYDPLEFWIDEAHKRGLELHVWCNPYRAHHSVGGEVSEYSIVKTKPELVVELKNGYWWLDPSLKGTQDHSTNVVMDIVKRYDVDGVHFDDYFYPYDSYNNGEDFPDDKSWQAYLNSGGKLSRGDWRRESVNVFIERLYDEIKKEKPHVKFGLSPFGIWRPNHPESIKGYDQYEKLYADAKLWLNKGWIDYWTPQLYWTINKIPQSYPVLLGWWKSENTMNRHFWPGINIGRRDSEKNIDEVINQIMVTRGMLPESPGNVHWSIGPLVRDLNLARAIKKGPYNNQALVPSSPWLDNTAPEKPIVNSKINFDEINLTLDHPKKSDITKYVVYSKYGDNWEYEIFTSEIRSANLDAFKKNFSYLRNTKPEQIQKEEAFIPLSKISVTAVDRTGNESLHSIIEFENLSLDNAPSIETVLAELNSKKKKSTVKPAAVKLGIDVLVEDRLDLLKNKRVGLITNPSAVNANLESSIDILANNPEINLAALFGAEHGVRGAKQGRIKQEGEVDPITGIPVYSLYGDSFAPKQEWLKKIDVLIFDIQGVGSAWYTFKYSMSFAMEACAKAGIPFIVLDRPNPLGGRIVEGPYLDLKSIFRHQLPFRHGMTYGELAEMWNETENFGADLTVIKMKGWNRSMMWDETGLHWIMPSPNMGTFETAVVYPGQCLFERMNMTEARGTTKPFLLSGSSWVDAAKAADDLNSRGIEGAIFRPVHFIPRKLIPGSNPRGKPWNQMCGGVEIMLTDYSKYRSVEAALHIIDAYRKTNPDSLNWSPPEIIKQLDEPGMTVEKVIENCQEQVKDFIELRRKYLLYK
;
A
#
# COMPACT_ATOMS: atom_id res chain seq x y z
N MET A 1 66.28 -12.39 47.33
CA MET A 1 66.27 -11.19 46.46
C MET A 1 65.05 -11.31 45.56
N ILE A 2 64.05 -10.43 45.50
CA ILE A 2 63.69 -9.22 46.27
C ILE A 2 62.14 -9.21 46.36
N LYS A 3 61.65 -9.12 47.61
CA LYS A 3 60.41 -8.53 48.19
C LYS A 3 59.01 -8.91 47.62
N LYS A 4 58.09 -9.55 48.39
CA LYS A 4 57.41 -9.16 49.67
C LYS A 4 56.48 -7.93 49.48
N THR A 5 55.25 -7.77 49.98
CA THR A 5 54.25 -8.44 50.87
C THR A 5 53.13 -7.40 51.13
N PHE A 6 52.06 -7.77 51.87
CA PHE A 6 51.13 -6.92 52.68
C PHE A 6 49.92 -6.32 51.94
N PHE A 7 48.69 -6.21 52.49
CA PHE A 7 47.91 -6.81 53.60
C PHE A 7 46.58 -6.00 53.68
N SER A 8 45.58 -6.57 54.35
CA SER A 8 44.41 -5.93 55.02
C SER A 8 43.06 -6.09 54.30
N SER A 9 42.09 -6.91 54.77
CA SER A 9 41.30 -6.88 56.06
C SER A 9 40.11 -5.90 55.94
N ILE A 10 38.82 -6.21 56.18
CA ILE A 10 38.09 -6.86 57.31
C ILE A 10 36.59 -7.00 56.88
N LEU A 11 35.91 -8.16 57.02
CA LEU A 11 35.04 -8.63 58.16
C LEU A 11 33.69 -7.85 58.24
N ILE A 12 32.44 -8.38 58.37
CA ILE A 12 31.77 -9.37 59.27
C ILE A 12 30.34 -9.60 58.67
N LEU A 13 29.83 -10.80 58.36
CA LEU A 13 29.17 -11.86 59.18
C LEU A 13 27.78 -11.55 59.81
N SER A 14 26.71 -12.21 59.34
CA SER A 14 25.54 -12.76 60.11
C SER A 14 24.61 -13.46 59.08
N LEU A 15 24.50 -14.79 58.91
CA LEU A 15 24.07 -15.93 59.77
C LEU A 15 22.57 -15.93 60.15
N VAL A 16 21.94 -17.11 60.00
CA VAL A 16 20.60 -17.61 60.44
C VAL A 16 19.60 -17.85 59.28
N ILE A 17 19.51 -19.06 58.69
CA ILE A 17 18.84 -20.34 59.09
C ILE A 17 17.43 -20.51 58.46
N ILE A 18 17.36 -21.51 57.56
CA ILE A 18 16.33 -22.56 57.32
C ILE A 18 14.87 -22.11 57.13
N TYR A 19 14.26 -22.46 55.98
CA TYR A 19 13.16 -23.44 55.91
C TYR A 19 13.00 -24.03 54.50
N ASN A 20 12.96 -25.36 54.45
CA ASN A 20 12.58 -26.18 53.31
C ASN A 20 11.17 -25.85 52.84
N SER A 21 10.97 -25.83 51.52
CA SER A 21 9.78 -26.44 50.94
C SER A 21 10.12 -27.03 49.58
N CYS A 22 9.97 -28.35 49.48
CA CYS A 22 9.99 -29.09 48.22
C CYS A 22 8.91 -28.55 47.29
N SER A 23 9.30 -28.18 46.08
CA SER A 23 8.50 -28.42 44.89
C SER A 23 9.43 -28.95 43.82
N SER A 24 9.29 -30.23 43.53
CA SER A 24 9.96 -30.92 42.44
C SER A 24 9.51 -30.31 41.11
N THR A 25 10.40 -29.58 40.45
CA THR A 25 10.27 -29.27 39.02
C THR A 25 10.48 -30.57 38.24
N ILE A 26 9.38 -31.25 37.93
CA ILE A 26 9.35 -32.32 36.94
C ILE A 26 9.73 -31.67 35.60
N THR A 27 10.93 -31.99 35.12
CA THR A 27 11.35 -31.69 33.76
C THR A 27 10.90 -32.87 32.91
N ASP A 28 9.69 -32.77 32.34
CA ASP A 28 9.25 -33.71 31.32
C ASP A 28 10.05 -33.45 30.04
N THR A 29 11.14 -34.21 29.88
CA THR A 29 11.84 -34.34 28.61
C THR A 29 11.04 -35.27 27.71
N ALA A 30 10.35 -34.71 26.72
CA ALA A 30 9.65 -35.46 25.69
C ALA A 30 10.60 -36.46 24.99
N ARG A 31 10.14 -37.70 24.84
CA ARG A 31 10.85 -38.76 24.13
C ARG A 31 10.83 -38.44 22.63
N VAL A 32 11.99 -38.17 22.05
CA VAL A 32 12.19 -38.15 20.59
C VAL A 32 12.72 -39.53 20.23
N ASP A 33 11.92 -40.34 19.53
CA ASP A 33 12.36 -41.31 18.51
C ASP A 33 11.23 -42.29 18.17
N GLU A 34 10.59 -42.11 17.01
CA GLU A 34 10.05 -43.21 16.20
C GLU A 34 10.01 -42.76 14.73
N VAL A 35 10.47 -43.64 13.82
CA VAL A 35 10.45 -43.41 12.37
C VAL A 35 9.04 -43.75 11.89
N VAL A 36 8.24 -42.73 11.60
CA VAL A 36 6.90 -42.91 11.02
C VAL A 36 6.99 -42.63 9.52
N GLU A 37 6.78 -43.66 8.69
CA GLU A 37 6.52 -43.48 7.24
C GLU A 37 5.27 -42.61 7.05
N GLN A 38 5.18 -41.82 5.97
CA GLN A 38 3.98 -41.01 5.65
C GLN A 38 2.71 -41.87 5.77
N THR A 39 1.87 -41.55 6.75
CA THR A 39 0.54 -42.16 6.93
C THR A 39 -0.52 -41.16 6.46
N GLU A 40 -1.77 -41.57 6.29
CA GLU A 40 -2.88 -40.64 5.98
C GLU A 40 -3.05 -39.50 7.01
N ASP A 41 -2.45 -39.58 8.21
CA ASP A 41 -2.55 -38.57 9.28
C ASP A 41 -1.35 -37.58 9.31
N THR A 42 -0.42 -37.65 8.33
CA THR A 42 0.74 -36.75 8.26
C THR A 42 0.36 -35.41 7.58
N PRO A 43 0.60 -34.25 8.22
CA PRO A 43 0.14 -32.97 7.68
C PRO A 43 0.98 -32.51 6.49
N THR A 44 0.37 -31.80 5.54
CA THR A 44 1.04 -31.24 4.36
C THR A 44 0.80 -29.74 4.24
N ALA A 45 1.79 -28.99 3.74
CA ALA A 45 1.62 -27.57 3.44
C ALA A 45 1.09 -27.37 2.01
N MET A 46 0.32 -26.31 1.78
CA MET A 46 -0.10 -25.94 0.43
C MET A 46 1.13 -25.67 -0.45
N ARG A 47 1.09 -26.16 -1.69
CA ARG A 47 2.08 -25.89 -2.73
C ARG A 47 1.47 -25.06 -3.84
N GLU A 48 2.05 -23.90 -4.12
CA GLU A 48 1.61 -23.00 -5.18
C GLU A 48 2.70 -21.97 -5.50
N PHE A 49 3.03 -21.75 -6.77
CA PHE A 49 3.98 -20.68 -7.14
C PHE A 49 3.29 -19.33 -7.23
N ARG A 50 3.77 -18.35 -6.47
CA ARG A 50 3.15 -17.03 -6.32
C ARG A 50 4.20 -15.96 -6.51
N ALA A 51 4.28 -15.44 -7.72
CA ALA A 51 5.31 -14.49 -8.11
C ALA A 51 4.74 -13.19 -8.68
N ALA A 52 5.53 -12.12 -8.62
CA ALA A 52 5.25 -10.86 -9.32
C ALA A 52 6.49 -10.39 -10.07
N TRP A 53 6.29 -9.81 -11.25
CA TRP A 53 7.36 -9.15 -12.00
C TRP A 53 7.68 -7.77 -11.41
N VAL A 54 8.97 -7.48 -11.28
CA VAL A 54 9.51 -6.16 -10.95
C VAL A 54 10.31 -5.67 -12.15
N ALA A 55 9.67 -4.83 -12.97
CA ALA A 55 10.28 -4.26 -14.17
C ALA A 55 11.14 -3.03 -13.84
N THR A 56 12.35 -2.99 -14.39
CA THR A 56 13.32 -1.92 -14.18
C THR A 56 13.49 -1.02 -15.41
N VAL A 57 13.19 -1.57 -16.59
CA VAL A 57 13.08 -0.80 -17.82
C VAL A 57 12.10 0.36 -17.66
N ALA A 58 12.50 1.53 -18.14
CA ALA A 58 11.76 2.78 -18.03
C ALA A 58 11.34 3.15 -16.59
N ASN A 59 11.98 2.58 -15.57
CA ASN A 59 11.62 2.73 -14.16
C ASN A 59 10.14 2.37 -13.89
N ILE A 60 9.60 1.35 -14.57
CA ILE A 60 8.17 0.95 -14.44
C ILE A 60 7.82 0.56 -12.99
N ASN A 61 8.69 -0.18 -12.30
CA ASN A 61 8.47 -0.58 -10.92
C ASN A 61 9.62 -0.19 -9.99
N TRP A 62 10.87 -0.47 -10.37
CA TRP A 62 12.02 -0.19 -9.52
C TRP A 62 13.30 0.14 -10.32
N PRO A 63 14.15 1.07 -9.85
CA PRO A 63 13.83 2.08 -8.84
C PRO A 63 12.71 2.99 -9.36
N SER A 64 11.97 3.63 -8.46
CA SER A 64 10.80 4.47 -8.80
C SER A 64 11.15 5.61 -9.76
N LYS A 65 12.42 6.04 -9.74
CA LYS A 65 13.05 6.89 -10.73
C LYS A 65 14.56 6.64 -10.75
N LYS A 66 15.18 6.94 -11.89
CA LYS A 66 16.64 7.04 -12.00
C LYS A 66 17.21 8.16 -11.11
N GLY A 67 18.45 7.99 -10.65
CA GLY A 67 19.19 8.99 -9.86
C GLY A 67 18.84 9.01 -8.38
N LEU A 68 18.10 8.00 -7.87
CA LEU A 68 17.91 7.81 -6.44
C LEU A 68 19.22 7.48 -5.73
N SER A 69 19.32 7.88 -4.46
CA SER A 69 20.43 7.45 -3.60
C SER A 69 20.39 5.94 -3.38
N THR A 70 21.56 5.33 -3.11
CA THR A 70 21.63 3.90 -2.78
C THR A 70 20.69 3.51 -1.64
N GLU A 71 20.57 4.35 -0.62
CA GLU A 71 19.68 4.09 0.51
C GLU A 71 18.20 4.13 0.11
N ASP A 72 17.81 5.06 -0.78
CA ASP A 72 16.44 5.09 -1.30
C ASP A 72 16.14 3.87 -2.19
N GLN A 73 17.08 3.46 -3.03
CA GLN A 73 16.92 2.28 -3.87
C GLN A 73 16.75 1.00 -3.03
N LYS A 74 17.59 0.83 -1.99
CA LYS A 74 17.50 -0.29 -1.04
C LYS A 74 16.19 -0.29 -0.27
N ARG A 75 15.77 0.88 0.23
CA ARG A 75 14.49 1.03 0.94
C ARG A 75 13.32 0.64 0.05
N GLU A 76 13.26 1.14 -1.19
CA GLU A 76 12.19 0.79 -2.13
C GLU A 76 12.19 -0.72 -2.45
N ALA A 77 13.36 -1.35 -2.61
CA ALA A 77 13.46 -2.79 -2.84
C ALA A 77 12.91 -3.59 -1.65
N ILE A 78 13.28 -3.20 -0.43
CA ILE A 78 12.76 -3.81 0.81
C ILE A 78 11.24 -3.66 0.90
N GLU A 79 10.69 -2.47 0.64
CA GLU A 79 9.23 -2.23 0.68
C GLU A 79 8.47 -3.12 -0.31
N LEU A 80 9.02 -3.34 -1.51
CA LEU A 80 8.43 -4.24 -2.51
C LEU A 80 8.49 -5.72 -2.07
N LEU A 81 9.59 -6.16 -1.46
CA LEU A 81 9.75 -7.53 -0.97
C LEU A 81 8.87 -7.79 0.27
N ASP A 82 8.76 -6.81 1.18
CA ASP A 82 7.86 -6.86 2.34
C ASP A 82 6.40 -6.98 1.88
N LEU A 83 5.98 -6.19 0.88
CA LEU A 83 4.65 -6.29 0.28
C LEU A 83 4.37 -7.71 -0.22
N LEU A 84 5.30 -8.35 -0.93
CA LEU A 84 5.14 -9.71 -1.41
C LEU A 84 5.03 -10.71 -0.25
N LYS A 85 5.93 -10.63 0.74
CA LYS A 85 5.93 -11.50 1.92
C LYS A 85 4.64 -11.40 2.71
N GLU A 86 4.19 -10.18 3.03
CA GLU A 86 2.97 -9.92 3.80
C GLU A 86 1.72 -10.46 3.10
N ASN A 87 1.73 -10.49 1.76
CA ASN A 87 0.64 -11.01 0.94
C ASN A 87 0.80 -12.49 0.54
N ASN A 88 1.68 -13.24 1.22
CA ASN A 88 1.94 -14.68 1.02
C ASN A 88 2.39 -15.04 -0.41
N PHE A 89 3.07 -14.14 -1.10
CA PHE A 89 3.88 -14.51 -2.26
C PHE A 89 5.13 -15.26 -1.81
N ASN A 90 5.70 -16.07 -2.69
CA ASN A 90 6.88 -16.89 -2.38
C ASN A 90 8.01 -16.76 -3.42
N ALA A 91 7.85 -15.89 -4.42
CA ALA A 91 8.90 -15.56 -5.38
C ALA A 91 8.77 -14.13 -5.93
N VAL A 92 9.88 -13.59 -6.43
CA VAL A 92 9.97 -12.32 -7.17
C VAL A 92 10.73 -12.53 -8.47
N VAL A 93 10.23 -11.94 -9.56
CA VAL A 93 10.90 -11.97 -10.87
C VAL A 93 11.48 -10.60 -11.17
N PHE A 94 12.78 -10.41 -10.95
CA PHE A 94 13.44 -9.11 -10.91
C PHE A 94 14.26 -8.82 -12.18
N GLN A 95 13.96 -7.73 -12.90
CA GLN A 95 14.66 -7.38 -14.14
C GLN A 95 16.06 -6.83 -13.90
N ALA A 96 17.09 -7.67 -13.98
CA ALA A 96 18.48 -7.26 -13.83
C ALA A 96 19.16 -6.83 -15.14
N ARG A 97 18.58 -7.20 -16.30
CA ARG A 97 19.10 -6.85 -17.64
C ARG A 97 17.98 -6.34 -18.55
N PRO A 98 17.68 -5.03 -18.58
CA PRO A 98 16.58 -4.48 -19.37
C PRO A 98 16.92 -4.14 -20.82
N GLN A 99 18.16 -3.74 -21.14
CA GLN A 99 18.56 -3.33 -22.50
C GLN A 99 20.09 -3.45 -22.77
N CYS A 100 20.65 -4.66 -22.63
CA CYS A 100 22.10 -4.90 -22.70
C CYS A 100 22.92 -4.01 -21.75
N ASP A 101 22.36 -3.77 -20.57
CA ASP A 101 22.93 -3.07 -19.45
C ASP A 101 22.56 -3.82 -18.16
N ALA A 102 23.32 -3.60 -17.10
CA ALA A 102 23.29 -4.42 -15.89
C ALA A 102 22.85 -3.61 -14.67
N LEU A 103 21.91 -4.15 -13.90
CA LEU A 103 21.60 -3.69 -12.54
C LEU A 103 22.43 -4.43 -11.49
N TYR A 104 23.68 -4.73 -11.84
CA TYR A 104 24.65 -5.46 -11.04
C TYR A 104 26.04 -5.16 -11.60
N GLN A 105 27.09 -5.46 -10.83
CA GLN A 105 28.45 -5.27 -11.33
C GLN A 105 28.76 -6.33 -12.40
N SER A 106 28.85 -5.93 -13.65
CA SER A 106 29.15 -6.82 -14.78
C SER A 106 30.46 -6.43 -15.47
N THR A 107 31.20 -7.44 -15.93
CA THR A 107 32.35 -7.25 -16.85
C THR A 107 31.94 -7.30 -18.32
N TYR A 108 30.69 -7.69 -18.61
CA TYR A 108 30.17 -7.87 -19.97
C TYR A 108 29.30 -6.69 -20.43
N GLU A 109 28.57 -6.08 -19.50
CA GLU A 109 27.61 -5.01 -19.81
C GLU A 109 27.78 -3.81 -18.88
N PRO A 110 27.53 -2.59 -19.37
CA PRO A 110 27.65 -1.38 -18.56
C PRO A 110 26.54 -1.31 -17.52
N TRP A 111 26.77 -0.54 -16.44
CA TRP A 111 25.72 -0.20 -15.48
C TRP A 111 24.49 0.41 -16.16
N SER A 112 23.32 0.00 -15.70
CA SER A 112 22.06 0.41 -16.31
C SER A 112 21.78 1.91 -16.16
N TYR A 113 21.32 2.50 -17.26
CA TYR A 113 20.82 3.87 -17.28
C TYR A 113 19.69 4.09 -16.25
N TYR A 114 18.88 3.07 -15.99
CA TYR A 114 17.72 3.18 -15.11
C TYR A 114 18.06 3.31 -13.62
N LEU A 115 19.32 3.06 -13.22
CA LEU A 115 19.79 3.28 -11.86
C LEU A 115 20.13 4.76 -11.61
N THR A 116 21.05 5.31 -12.41
CA THR A 116 21.68 6.61 -12.12
C THR A 116 21.28 7.72 -13.09
N GLY A 117 20.67 7.38 -14.21
CA GLY A 117 20.44 8.27 -15.34
C GLY A 117 21.65 8.46 -16.25
N GLN A 118 22.73 7.70 -16.02
CA GLN A 118 23.92 7.68 -16.86
C GLN A 118 24.37 6.22 -17.05
N GLN A 119 24.31 5.71 -18.28
CA GLN A 119 24.79 4.37 -18.59
C GLN A 119 26.28 4.24 -18.27
N GLY A 120 26.68 3.11 -17.70
CA GLY A 120 28.06 2.86 -17.28
C GLY A 120 28.41 3.40 -15.89
N LYS A 121 27.54 4.19 -15.25
CA LYS A 121 27.76 4.71 -13.90
C LYS A 121 27.09 3.84 -12.82
N ALA A 122 27.90 3.34 -11.88
CA ALA A 122 27.44 2.62 -10.70
C ALA A 122 26.64 3.52 -9.73
N PRO A 123 25.75 2.96 -8.89
CA PRO A 123 25.16 3.68 -7.77
C PRO A 123 26.21 4.24 -6.79
N GLU A 124 25.89 5.33 -6.11
CA GLU A 124 26.76 5.98 -5.12
C GLU A 124 25.96 6.30 -3.82
N PRO A 125 26.42 5.87 -2.63
CA PRO A 125 27.55 4.96 -2.38
C PRO A 125 27.42 3.61 -3.10
N PHE A 126 28.55 3.02 -3.48
CA PHE A 126 28.57 1.75 -4.21
C PHE A 126 27.80 0.65 -3.47
N TYR A 127 26.97 -0.08 -4.23
CA TYR A 127 26.45 -1.39 -3.88
C TYR A 127 26.12 -2.15 -5.17
N ASP A 128 26.10 -3.49 -5.10
CA ASP A 128 25.55 -4.33 -6.16
C ASP A 128 24.05 -4.54 -5.93
N PRO A 129 23.16 -4.03 -6.80
CA PRO A 129 21.73 -4.18 -6.57
C PRO A 129 21.21 -5.61 -6.69
N LEU A 130 21.72 -6.43 -7.61
CA LEU A 130 21.23 -7.80 -7.76
C LEU A 130 21.57 -8.64 -6.53
N GLU A 131 22.79 -8.51 -6.00
CA GLU A 131 23.19 -9.16 -4.75
C GLU A 131 22.27 -8.75 -3.60
N PHE A 132 22.02 -7.45 -3.45
CA PHE A 132 21.11 -6.93 -2.41
C PHE A 132 19.68 -7.47 -2.55
N TRP A 133 19.15 -7.52 -3.77
CA TRP A 133 17.81 -8.05 -4.03
C TRP A 133 17.70 -9.54 -3.69
N ILE A 134 18.73 -10.33 -3.96
CA ILE A 134 18.79 -11.76 -3.64
C ILE A 134 18.79 -11.94 -2.13
N ASP A 135 19.71 -11.29 -1.43
CA ASP A 135 19.84 -11.40 0.02
C ASP A 135 18.55 -11.00 0.75
N GLU A 136 17.93 -9.89 0.34
CA GLU A 136 16.70 -9.40 0.97
C GLU A 136 15.47 -10.25 0.63
N ALA A 137 15.43 -10.86 -0.57
CA ALA A 137 14.37 -11.81 -0.94
C ALA A 137 14.49 -13.10 -0.12
N HIS A 138 15.69 -13.67 -0.02
CA HIS A 138 15.96 -14.89 0.75
C HIS A 138 15.70 -14.71 2.24
N LYS A 139 16.07 -13.57 2.85
CA LYS A 139 15.71 -13.23 4.24
C LYS A 139 14.20 -13.30 4.51
N ARG A 140 13.37 -13.05 3.49
CA ARG A 140 11.90 -13.11 3.56
C ARG A 140 11.33 -14.47 3.13
N GLY A 141 12.17 -15.39 2.67
CA GLY A 141 11.77 -16.70 2.16
C GLY A 141 11.12 -16.66 0.78
N LEU A 142 11.45 -15.63 -0.01
CA LEU A 142 11.08 -15.48 -1.42
C LEU A 142 12.20 -16.06 -2.29
N GLU A 143 11.85 -16.85 -3.32
CA GLU A 143 12.79 -17.16 -4.41
C GLU A 143 13.01 -15.91 -5.28
N LEU A 144 14.25 -15.62 -5.69
CA LEU A 144 14.56 -14.58 -6.68
C LEU A 144 14.90 -15.21 -8.03
N HIS A 145 14.05 -14.90 -9.01
CA HIS A 145 14.26 -15.24 -10.40
C HIS A 145 14.77 -14.02 -11.15
N VAL A 146 16.02 -14.08 -11.62
CA VAL A 146 16.63 -12.98 -12.36
C VAL A 146 16.05 -12.92 -13.78
N TRP A 147 15.45 -11.78 -14.11
CA TRP A 147 14.88 -11.52 -15.43
C TRP A 147 15.86 -10.77 -16.32
N CYS A 148 16.13 -11.35 -17.49
CA CYS A 148 16.95 -10.76 -18.52
C CYS A 148 16.19 -10.65 -19.84
N ASN A 149 16.27 -9.50 -20.48
CA ASN A 149 15.93 -9.40 -21.89
C ASN A 149 17.13 -9.89 -22.72
N PRO A 150 16.97 -10.88 -23.62
CA PRO A 150 18.10 -11.47 -24.35
C PRO A 150 18.68 -10.56 -25.44
N TYR A 151 17.84 -9.82 -26.18
CA TYR A 151 18.25 -9.20 -27.45
C TYR A 151 18.07 -7.69 -27.55
N ARG A 152 17.31 -7.04 -26.68
CA ARG A 152 17.16 -5.59 -26.72
C ARG A 152 18.50 -4.93 -26.41
N ALA A 153 19.08 -4.24 -27.41
CA ALA A 153 20.35 -3.54 -27.29
C ALA A 153 20.19 -2.11 -26.80
N HIS A 154 19.06 -1.47 -27.12
CA HIS A 154 18.71 -0.14 -26.63
C HIS A 154 17.20 0.07 -26.69
N HIS A 155 16.64 0.69 -25.64
CA HIS A 155 15.26 1.12 -25.58
C HIS A 155 15.13 2.60 -25.96
N SER A 156 14.05 2.99 -26.62
CA SER A 156 13.78 4.38 -27.02
C SER A 156 13.76 5.44 -25.89
N VAL A 157 13.69 5.02 -24.62
CA VAL A 157 13.77 5.91 -23.44
C VAL A 157 14.94 5.54 -22.53
N GLY A 158 15.92 4.80 -23.06
CA GLY A 158 17.10 4.30 -22.38
C GLY A 158 18.25 5.30 -22.27
N GLY A 159 17.99 6.59 -22.48
CA GLY A 159 19.02 7.64 -22.54
C GLY A 159 19.70 7.71 -23.91
N GLU A 160 20.83 8.42 -23.98
CA GLU A 160 21.66 8.46 -25.19
C GLU A 160 22.46 7.16 -25.35
N VAL A 161 22.74 6.79 -26.60
CA VAL A 161 23.66 5.68 -26.92
C VAL A 161 25.10 6.09 -26.54
N SER A 162 25.53 5.72 -25.33
CA SER A 162 26.85 6.05 -24.77
C SER A 162 27.99 5.27 -25.42
N GLU A 163 29.25 5.68 -25.19
CA GLU A 163 30.44 4.91 -25.62
C GLU A 163 30.52 3.50 -25.04
N TYR A 164 29.86 3.24 -23.91
CA TYR A 164 29.80 1.93 -23.27
C TYR A 164 28.73 1.00 -23.86
N SER A 165 27.80 1.55 -24.65
CA SER A 165 26.68 0.80 -25.22
C SER A 165 27.17 -0.29 -26.17
N ILE A 166 26.48 -1.44 -26.17
CA ILE A 166 26.74 -2.53 -27.14
C ILE A 166 26.57 -2.06 -28.59
N VAL A 167 25.74 -1.04 -28.81
CA VAL A 167 25.56 -0.41 -30.13
C VAL A 167 26.86 0.19 -30.67
N LYS A 168 27.73 0.72 -29.79
CA LYS A 168 29.03 1.28 -30.19
C LYS A 168 30.19 0.30 -30.05
N THR A 169 30.16 -0.58 -29.04
CA THR A 169 31.26 -1.51 -28.76
C THR A 169 31.22 -2.76 -29.64
N LYS A 170 30.05 -3.17 -30.12
CA LYS A 170 29.83 -4.31 -31.02
C LYS A 170 28.79 -3.98 -32.11
N PRO A 171 29.03 -2.94 -32.94
CA PRO A 171 28.07 -2.46 -33.95
C PRO A 171 27.71 -3.53 -34.98
N GLU A 172 28.56 -4.54 -35.18
CA GLU A 172 28.32 -5.66 -36.08
C GLU A 172 27.21 -6.63 -35.62
N LEU A 173 26.83 -6.57 -34.33
CA LEU A 173 25.81 -7.44 -33.74
C LEU A 173 24.42 -6.80 -33.68
N VAL A 174 24.32 -5.47 -33.85
CA VAL A 174 23.08 -4.73 -33.63
C VAL A 174 22.49 -4.17 -34.92
N VAL A 175 21.19 -3.95 -34.89
CA VAL A 175 20.45 -3.22 -35.90
C VAL A 175 19.57 -2.15 -35.26
N GLU A 176 19.43 -1.01 -35.93
CA GLU A 176 18.52 0.06 -35.55
C GLU A 176 17.11 -0.22 -36.10
N LEU A 177 16.09 0.02 -35.27
CA LEU A 177 14.69 -0.06 -35.65
C LEU A 177 14.09 1.34 -35.78
N LYS A 178 13.07 1.49 -36.64
CA LYS A 178 12.50 2.80 -37.02
C LYS A 178 11.90 3.63 -35.88
N ASN A 179 11.61 3.04 -34.72
CA ASN A 179 11.05 3.75 -33.56
C ASN A 179 12.09 4.13 -32.50
N GLY A 180 13.39 4.03 -32.82
CA GLY A 180 14.50 4.39 -31.92
C GLY A 180 14.96 3.27 -30.99
N TYR A 181 14.47 2.04 -31.16
CA TYR A 181 15.04 0.87 -30.50
C TYR A 181 16.25 0.33 -31.27
N TRP A 182 17.16 -0.31 -30.55
CA TRP A 182 18.21 -1.13 -31.15
C TRP A 182 18.06 -2.57 -30.68
N TRP A 183 18.37 -3.51 -31.55
CA TRP A 183 18.20 -4.93 -31.32
C TRP A 183 19.43 -5.70 -31.73
N LEU A 184 19.83 -6.70 -30.94
CA LEU A 184 20.82 -7.69 -31.36
C LEU A 184 20.20 -8.61 -32.39
N ASP A 185 20.92 -8.92 -33.47
CA ASP A 185 20.51 -9.93 -34.44
C ASP A 185 20.63 -11.33 -33.80
N PRO A 186 19.51 -12.04 -33.52
CA PRO A 186 19.53 -13.34 -32.83
C PRO A 186 20.23 -14.46 -33.61
N SER A 187 20.39 -14.28 -34.94
CA SER A 187 21.02 -15.28 -35.82
C SER A 187 22.54 -15.29 -35.75
N LEU A 188 23.15 -14.23 -35.21
CA LEU A 188 24.60 -14.11 -35.14
C LEU A 188 25.14 -14.89 -33.95
N LYS A 189 26.16 -15.72 -34.19
CA LYS A 189 26.88 -16.45 -33.13
C LYS A 189 27.40 -15.50 -32.04
N GLY A 190 27.89 -14.31 -32.42
CA GLY A 190 28.36 -13.30 -31.45
C GLY A 190 27.27 -12.78 -30.51
N THR A 191 26.03 -12.65 -30.99
CA THR A 191 24.86 -12.30 -30.18
C THR A 191 24.54 -13.39 -29.17
N GLN A 192 24.51 -14.64 -29.63
CA GLN A 192 24.23 -15.81 -28.80
C GLN A 192 25.30 -16.00 -27.74
N ASP A 193 26.58 -15.89 -28.11
CA ASP A 193 27.72 -15.96 -27.19
C ASP A 193 27.67 -14.84 -26.15
N HIS A 194 27.41 -13.59 -26.56
CA HIS A 194 27.32 -12.45 -25.63
C HIS A 194 26.20 -12.65 -24.60
N SER A 195 24.99 -12.97 -25.07
CA SER A 195 23.83 -13.14 -24.19
C SER A 195 23.99 -14.34 -23.26
N THR A 196 24.57 -15.45 -23.75
CA THR A 196 24.89 -16.63 -22.93
C THR A 196 25.92 -16.27 -21.85
N ASN A 197 26.99 -15.57 -22.21
CA ASN A 197 28.03 -15.17 -21.25
C ASN A 197 27.46 -14.28 -20.14
N VAL A 198 26.56 -13.35 -20.46
CA VAL A 198 25.90 -12.47 -19.48
C VAL A 198 25.04 -13.28 -18.50
N VAL A 199 24.23 -14.21 -19.01
CA VAL A 199 23.41 -15.06 -18.12
C VAL A 199 24.29 -15.97 -17.27
N MET A 200 25.31 -16.59 -17.86
CA MET A 200 26.21 -17.49 -17.14
C MET A 200 27.08 -16.76 -16.12
N ASP A 201 27.43 -15.49 -16.35
CA ASP A 201 28.07 -14.63 -15.34
C ASP A 201 27.19 -14.50 -14.10
N ILE A 202 25.88 -14.23 -14.31
CA ILE A 202 24.92 -14.13 -13.20
C ILE A 202 24.81 -15.48 -12.48
N VAL A 203 24.58 -16.56 -13.21
CA VAL A 203 24.41 -17.90 -12.63
C VAL A 203 25.63 -18.33 -11.84
N LYS A 204 26.85 -18.01 -12.30
CA LYS A 204 28.08 -18.35 -11.59
C LYS A 204 28.24 -17.58 -10.28
N ARG A 205 28.05 -16.25 -10.33
CA ARG A 205 28.43 -15.36 -9.22
C ARG A 205 27.34 -15.15 -8.18
N TYR A 206 26.08 -15.14 -8.59
CA TYR A 206 24.97 -14.79 -7.71
C TYR A 206 24.18 -16.01 -7.29
N ASP A 207 23.56 -15.90 -6.12
CA ASP A 207 22.76 -16.96 -5.52
C ASP A 207 21.29 -16.92 -5.99
N VAL A 208 21.07 -16.90 -7.31
CA VAL A 208 19.73 -16.84 -7.90
C VAL A 208 19.02 -18.20 -7.79
N ASP A 209 17.69 -18.17 -7.63
CA ASP A 209 16.86 -19.39 -7.63
C ASP A 209 16.41 -19.77 -9.04
N GLY A 210 16.36 -18.79 -9.94
CA GLY A 210 16.04 -19.01 -11.34
C GLY A 210 16.49 -17.91 -12.28
N VAL A 211 16.54 -18.23 -13.57
CA VAL A 211 16.72 -17.31 -14.69
C VAL A 211 15.40 -17.24 -15.46
N HIS A 212 15.00 -16.03 -15.85
CA HIS A 212 13.75 -15.76 -16.53
C HIS A 212 13.94 -14.92 -17.79
N PHE A 213 13.41 -15.35 -18.93
CA PHE A 213 13.20 -14.46 -20.07
C PHE A 213 11.73 -14.17 -20.29
N ASP A 214 11.44 -12.96 -20.77
CA ASP A 214 10.13 -12.49 -21.18
C ASP A 214 9.85 -12.83 -22.66
N ASP A 215 9.01 -12.04 -23.32
CA ASP A 215 8.45 -12.32 -24.64
C ASP A 215 9.25 -11.71 -25.80
N TYR A 216 10.38 -11.05 -25.54
CA TYR A 216 11.14 -10.34 -26.57
C TYR A 216 12.24 -11.21 -27.18
N PHE A 217 11.92 -11.89 -28.28
CA PHE A 217 12.88 -12.63 -29.12
C PHE A 217 13.32 -11.76 -30.30
N TYR A 218 12.73 -11.96 -31.48
CA TYR A 218 12.69 -10.87 -32.46
C TYR A 218 11.69 -9.79 -31.99
N PRO A 219 11.89 -8.53 -32.39
CA PRO A 219 11.07 -7.44 -31.88
C PRO A 219 9.64 -7.49 -32.43
N TYR A 220 8.69 -6.96 -31.67
CA TYR A 220 7.35 -6.69 -32.17
C TYR A 220 7.41 -5.80 -33.42
N ASP A 221 6.56 -6.07 -34.43
CA ASP A 221 6.49 -5.33 -35.70
C ASP A 221 6.34 -3.82 -35.47
N SER A 222 5.62 -3.42 -34.42
CA SER A 222 5.40 -2.01 -34.05
C SER A 222 6.70 -1.29 -33.67
N TYR A 223 7.76 -2.01 -33.31
CA TYR A 223 9.06 -1.42 -33.05
C TYR A 223 9.82 -1.05 -34.34
N ASN A 224 9.44 -1.63 -35.47
CA ASN A 224 10.00 -1.25 -36.75
C ASN A 224 8.97 -0.60 -37.69
N ASN A 225 7.95 0.05 -37.13
CA ASN A 225 6.83 0.65 -37.86
C ASN A 225 6.16 -0.31 -38.87
N GLY A 226 6.10 -1.59 -38.53
CA GLY A 226 5.51 -2.65 -39.36
C GLY A 226 6.44 -3.27 -40.40
N GLU A 227 7.69 -2.79 -40.53
CA GLU A 227 8.65 -3.38 -41.46
C GLU A 227 9.36 -4.60 -40.86
N ASP A 228 9.81 -5.50 -41.74
CA ASP A 228 10.50 -6.72 -41.34
C ASP A 228 11.84 -6.41 -40.64
N PHE A 229 12.32 -7.35 -39.84
CA PHE A 229 13.58 -7.20 -39.12
C PHE A 229 14.77 -7.08 -40.10
N PRO A 230 15.66 -6.08 -39.94
CA PRO A 230 16.70 -5.75 -40.93
C PRO A 230 17.93 -6.68 -40.86
N ASP A 231 17.72 -7.99 -40.94
CA ASP A 231 18.76 -9.03 -40.90
C ASP A 231 19.17 -9.53 -42.30
N ASP A 232 18.99 -8.73 -43.36
CA ASP A 232 19.33 -9.13 -44.74
C ASP A 232 20.79 -9.58 -44.87
N LYS A 233 21.71 -8.92 -44.15
CA LYS A 233 23.14 -9.24 -44.20
C LYS A 233 23.44 -10.63 -43.66
N SER A 234 22.94 -10.99 -42.48
CA SER A 234 23.14 -12.31 -41.86
C SER A 234 22.36 -13.38 -42.61
N TRP A 235 21.17 -13.06 -43.12
CA TRP A 235 20.38 -13.94 -43.98
C TRP A 235 21.14 -14.32 -45.27
N GLN A 236 21.71 -13.35 -45.98
CA GLN A 236 22.51 -13.63 -47.18
C GLN A 236 23.78 -14.43 -46.85
N ALA A 237 24.42 -14.18 -45.71
CA ALA A 237 25.56 -14.98 -45.26
C ALA A 237 25.16 -16.44 -45.01
N TYR A 238 24.01 -16.69 -44.39
CA TYR A 238 23.47 -18.04 -44.20
C TYR A 238 23.22 -18.74 -45.54
N LEU A 239 22.56 -18.08 -46.51
CA LEU A 239 22.33 -18.64 -47.85
C LEU A 239 23.65 -18.97 -48.56
N ASN A 240 24.62 -18.06 -48.52
CA ASN A 240 25.93 -18.26 -49.15
C ASN A 240 26.73 -19.41 -48.51
N SER A 241 26.48 -19.73 -47.24
CA SER A 241 27.05 -20.90 -46.55
C SER A 241 26.36 -22.23 -46.88
N GLY A 242 25.36 -22.23 -47.76
CA GLY A 242 24.59 -23.41 -48.15
C GLY A 242 23.32 -23.65 -47.33
N GLY A 243 22.83 -22.62 -46.63
CA GLY A 243 21.58 -22.66 -45.86
C GLY A 243 20.36 -23.03 -46.70
N LYS A 244 19.42 -23.78 -46.11
CA LYS A 244 18.25 -24.37 -46.80
C LYS A 244 16.91 -24.06 -46.15
N LEU A 245 16.90 -23.53 -44.93
CA LEU A 245 15.67 -23.16 -44.23
C LEU A 245 15.02 -21.95 -44.92
N SER A 246 13.70 -21.81 -44.76
CA SER A 246 13.05 -20.53 -45.04
C SER A 246 13.60 -19.46 -44.09
N ARG A 247 13.51 -18.17 -44.45
CA ARG A 247 14.00 -17.10 -43.55
C ARG A 247 13.32 -17.15 -42.18
N GLY A 248 12.01 -17.41 -42.13
CA GLY A 248 11.29 -17.56 -40.87
C GLY A 248 11.74 -18.76 -40.04
N ASP A 249 11.96 -19.92 -40.68
CA ASP A 249 12.47 -21.11 -39.99
C ASP A 249 13.91 -20.93 -39.51
N TRP A 250 14.75 -20.23 -40.30
CA TRP A 250 16.10 -19.88 -39.90
C TRP A 250 16.14 -18.94 -38.69
N ARG A 251 15.25 -17.94 -38.63
CA ARG A 251 15.10 -17.06 -37.46
C ARG A 251 14.67 -17.85 -36.23
N ARG A 252 13.66 -18.72 -36.35
CA ARG A 252 13.22 -19.61 -35.25
C ARG A 252 14.33 -20.54 -34.79
N GLU A 253 15.01 -21.20 -35.72
CA GLU A 253 16.10 -22.13 -35.41
C GLU A 253 17.27 -21.43 -34.70
N SER A 254 17.57 -20.19 -35.08
CA SER A 254 18.59 -19.38 -34.40
C SER A 254 18.25 -19.16 -32.92
N VAL A 255 16.98 -18.88 -32.61
CA VAL A 255 16.51 -18.73 -31.22
C VAL A 255 16.45 -20.09 -30.51
N ASN A 256 16.01 -21.15 -31.19
CA ASN A 256 15.94 -22.51 -30.63
C ASN A 256 17.31 -22.97 -30.12
N VAL A 257 18.34 -22.86 -30.95
CA VAL A 257 19.72 -23.24 -30.61
C VAL A 257 20.22 -22.47 -29.40
N PHE A 258 19.89 -21.19 -29.30
CA PHE A 258 20.26 -20.37 -28.14
C PHE A 258 19.54 -20.83 -26.86
N ILE A 259 18.23 -21.10 -26.92
CA ILE A 259 17.43 -21.54 -25.77
C ILE A 259 17.89 -22.91 -25.27
N GLU A 260 18.07 -23.88 -26.17
CA GLU A 260 18.57 -25.22 -25.81
C GLU A 260 19.96 -25.13 -25.18
N ARG A 261 20.89 -24.44 -25.83
CA ARG A 261 22.26 -24.24 -25.31
C ARG A 261 22.24 -23.60 -23.92
N LEU A 262 21.45 -22.56 -23.73
CA LEU A 262 21.41 -21.84 -22.47
C LEU A 262 20.86 -22.72 -21.34
N TYR A 263 19.80 -23.48 -21.60
CA TYR A 263 19.29 -24.45 -20.63
C TYR A 263 20.38 -25.43 -20.20
N ASP A 264 21.06 -26.06 -21.17
CA ASP A 264 22.13 -27.03 -20.90
C ASP A 264 23.28 -26.43 -20.10
N GLU A 265 23.71 -25.21 -20.43
CA GLU A 265 24.77 -24.51 -19.71
C GLU A 265 24.37 -24.15 -18.26
N ILE A 266 23.13 -23.68 -18.04
CA ILE A 266 22.61 -23.40 -16.69
C ILE A 266 22.56 -24.68 -15.86
N LYS A 267 21.97 -25.75 -16.40
CA LYS A 267 21.86 -27.05 -15.71
C LYS A 267 23.23 -27.63 -15.36
N LYS A 268 24.22 -27.46 -16.24
CA LYS A 268 25.59 -27.91 -16.01
C LYS A 268 26.30 -27.13 -14.89
N GLU A 269 26.05 -25.84 -14.78
CA GLU A 269 26.70 -24.98 -13.78
C GLU A 269 26.03 -25.09 -12.41
N LYS A 270 24.71 -24.91 -12.34
CA LYS A 270 23.91 -25.00 -11.12
C LYS A 270 22.60 -25.74 -11.41
N PRO A 271 22.53 -27.08 -11.24
CA PRO A 271 21.37 -27.89 -11.59
C PRO A 271 20.04 -27.37 -11.01
N HIS A 272 20.07 -26.84 -9.78
CA HIS A 272 18.91 -26.34 -9.06
C HIS A 272 18.35 -25.00 -9.58
N VAL A 273 19.12 -24.21 -10.34
CA VAL A 273 18.69 -22.87 -10.81
C VAL A 273 17.67 -23.04 -11.93
N LYS A 274 16.40 -22.71 -11.67
CA LYS A 274 15.30 -22.94 -12.62
C LYS A 274 15.44 -22.02 -13.84
N PHE A 275 15.27 -22.53 -15.06
CA PHE A 275 15.15 -21.67 -16.26
C PHE A 275 13.69 -21.56 -16.70
N GLY A 276 13.15 -20.36 -16.84
CA GLY A 276 11.78 -20.19 -17.29
C GLY A 276 11.59 -19.10 -18.33
N LEU A 277 10.52 -19.27 -19.11
CA LEU A 277 10.20 -18.42 -20.24
C LEU A 277 8.76 -17.91 -20.11
N SER A 278 8.58 -16.60 -20.35
CA SER A 278 7.30 -15.91 -20.39
C SER A 278 7.01 -15.37 -21.79
N PRO A 279 6.71 -16.25 -22.76
CA PRO A 279 6.39 -15.83 -24.11
C PRO A 279 5.03 -15.13 -24.18
N PHE A 280 4.72 -14.56 -25.34
CA PHE A 280 3.38 -14.09 -25.64
C PHE A 280 2.33 -15.20 -25.44
N GLY A 281 1.11 -14.84 -25.02
CA GLY A 281 0.12 -15.84 -24.61
C GLY A 281 -0.45 -16.72 -25.73
N ILE A 282 -0.36 -16.30 -27.00
CA ILE A 282 -0.90 -17.03 -28.16
C ILE A 282 0.27 -17.55 -28.99
N TRP A 283 0.43 -18.86 -29.14
CA TRP A 283 1.43 -19.45 -30.03
C TRP A 283 1.15 -19.08 -31.49
N ARG A 284 -0.04 -19.45 -31.97
CA ARG A 284 -0.56 -19.11 -33.29
C ARG A 284 -2.06 -18.89 -33.21
N PRO A 285 -2.64 -18.01 -34.04
CA PRO A 285 -4.09 -17.96 -34.22
C PRO A 285 -4.65 -19.33 -34.62
N ASN A 286 -5.90 -19.59 -34.24
CA ASN A 286 -6.62 -20.84 -34.46
C ASN A 286 -6.04 -22.06 -33.70
N HIS A 287 -5.20 -21.83 -32.68
CA HIS A 287 -4.68 -22.89 -31.82
C HIS A 287 -4.96 -22.55 -30.34
N PRO A 288 -6.06 -23.07 -29.77
CA PRO A 288 -7.12 -23.89 -30.39
C PRO A 288 -8.00 -23.05 -31.33
N GLU A 289 -8.84 -23.69 -32.15
CA GLU A 289 -9.56 -23.08 -33.29
C GLU A 289 -10.28 -21.75 -32.96
N SER A 290 -10.81 -21.61 -31.74
CA SER A 290 -11.52 -20.42 -31.27
C SER A 290 -10.62 -19.20 -30.99
N ILE A 291 -9.32 -19.40 -30.77
CA ILE A 291 -8.38 -18.33 -30.44
C ILE A 291 -7.97 -17.55 -31.69
N LYS A 292 -7.91 -16.22 -31.56
CA LYS A 292 -7.46 -15.28 -32.59
C LYS A 292 -6.52 -14.26 -31.96
N GLY A 293 -5.60 -13.67 -32.72
CA GLY A 293 -4.74 -12.61 -32.20
C GLY A 293 -3.40 -12.55 -32.93
N TYR A 294 -2.40 -12.07 -32.20
CA TYR A 294 -1.03 -11.98 -32.70
C TYR A 294 -0.39 -13.37 -32.80
N ASP A 295 0.37 -13.61 -33.87
CA ASP A 295 1.06 -14.89 -34.14
C ASP A 295 2.52 -14.76 -33.71
N GLN A 296 2.86 -15.19 -32.49
CA GLN A 296 4.23 -15.05 -32.01
C GLN A 296 5.23 -15.93 -32.79
N TYR A 297 4.76 -17.05 -33.34
CA TYR A 297 5.60 -17.99 -34.09
C TYR A 297 6.10 -17.36 -35.40
N GLU A 298 5.25 -16.58 -36.08
CA GLU A 298 5.63 -15.89 -37.32
C GLU A 298 6.17 -14.48 -37.12
N LYS A 299 5.84 -13.83 -35.99
CA LYS A 299 6.20 -12.42 -35.78
C LYS A 299 7.38 -12.21 -34.84
N LEU A 300 7.41 -12.93 -33.71
CA LEU A 300 8.52 -12.88 -32.76
C LEU A 300 9.55 -13.99 -33.02
N TYR A 301 9.25 -14.90 -33.96
CA TYR A 301 10.03 -16.10 -34.26
C TYR A 301 10.34 -16.92 -33.01
N ALA A 302 9.39 -16.91 -32.07
CA ALA A 302 9.44 -17.70 -30.86
C ALA A 302 8.75 -19.04 -31.10
N ASP A 303 9.51 -20.12 -31.22
CA ASP A 303 8.95 -21.47 -31.27
C ASP A 303 8.61 -22.00 -29.87
N ALA A 304 7.75 -21.24 -29.21
CA ALA A 304 7.38 -21.43 -27.82
C ALA A 304 6.83 -22.85 -27.54
N LYS A 305 6.10 -23.42 -28.50
CA LYS A 305 5.61 -24.80 -28.42
C LYS A 305 6.76 -25.81 -28.41
N LEU A 306 7.75 -25.67 -29.29
CA LEU A 306 8.90 -26.57 -29.33
C LEU A 306 9.66 -26.57 -28.00
N TRP A 307 9.97 -25.39 -27.44
CA TRP A 307 10.74 -25.28 -26.20
C TRP A 307 10.05 -25.98 -25.02
N LEU A 308 8.73 -25.80 -24.91
CA LEU A 308 7.90 -26.47 -23.91
C LEU A 308 7.86 -27.99 -24.16
N ASN A 309 7.61 -28.43 -25.40
CA ASN A 309 7.51 -29.85 -25.75
C ASN A 309 8.84 -30.60 -25.51
N LYS A 310 9.98 -29.92 -25.74
CA LYS A 310 11.33 -30.48 -25.54
C LYS A 310 11.81 -30.38 -24.09
N GLY A 311 11.18 -29.54 -23.27
CA GLY A 311 11.55 -29.36 -21.88
C GLY A 311 12.86 -28.59 -21.69
N TRP A 312 13.22 -27.69 -22.62
CA TRP A 312 14.35 -26.75 -22.53
C TRP A 312 14.07 -25.58 -21.57
N ILE A 313 13.32 -25.87 -20.52
CA ILE A 313 12.83 -25.00 -19.46
C ILE A 313 12.45 -25.86 -18.25
N ASP A 314 12.42 -25.24 -17.09
CA ASP A 314 11.89 -25.78 -15.85
C ASP A 314 10.50 -25.23 -15.55
N TYR A 315 10.18 -24.00 -15.98
CA TYR A 315 8.83 -23.45 -15.87
C TYR A 315 8.38 -22.63 -17.07
N TRP A 316 7.07 -22.67 -17.31
CA TRP A 316 6.39 -22.02 -18.42
C TRP A 316 5.42 -20.95 -17.90
N THR A 317 5.53 -19.73 -18.43
CA THR A 317 4.74 -18.57 -17.97
C THR A 317 4.17 -17.76 -19.14
N PRO A 318 3.36 -18.35 -20.04
CA PRO A 318 2.77 -17.62 -21.15
C PRO A 318 1.93 -16.44 -20.64
N GLN A 319 2.03 -15.30 -21.32
CA GLN A 319 1.38 -14.05 -20.94
C GLN A 319 -0.12 -14.08 -21.29
N LEU A 320 -0.93 -14.71 -20.44
CA LEU A 320 -2.37 -14.85 -20.60
C LEU A 320 -3.09 -13.61 -20.02
N TYR A 321 -2.84 -12.44 -20.61
CA TYR A 321 -3.27 -11.14 -20.03
C TYR A 321 -4.72 -10.76 -20.29
N TRP A 322 -5.46 -11.58 -21.04
CA TRP A 322 -6.87 -11.35 -21.35
C TRP A 322 -7.78 -11.92 -20.28
N THR A 323 -9.03 -11.43 -20.25
CA THR A 323 -10.02 -11.87 -19.27
C THR A 323 -10.59 -13.24 -19.64
N ILE A 324 -11.16 -13.93 -18.66
CA ILE A 324 -11.83 -15.22 -18.82
C ILE A 324 -12.88 -15.16 -19.95
N ASN A 325 -13.65 -14.08 -19.98
CA ASN A 325 -14.74 -13.88 -20.94
C ASN A 325 -14.33 -13.19 -22.25
N LYS A 326 -13.04 -12.92 -22.50
CA LYS A 326 -12.57 -12.37 -23.78
C LYS A 326 -12.51 -13.49 -24.82
N ILE A 327 -13.67 -13.86 -25.39
CA ILE A 327 -13.84 -15.04 -26.27
C ILE A 327 -12.66 -15.32 -27.22
N PRO A 328 -12.19 -14.39 -28.08
CA PRO A 328 -11.11 -14.68 -29.02
C PRO A 328 -9.71 -14.81 -28.39
N GLN A 329 -9.55 -14.51 -27.10
CA GLN A 329 -8.32 -14.66 -26.31
C GLN A 329 -8.63 -15.22 -24.91
N SER A 330 -9.62 -16.12 -24.79
CA SER A 330 -10.16 -16.51 -23.48
C SER A 330 -9.08 -17.17 -22.61
N TYR A 331 -8.90 -16.66 -21.39
CA TYR A 331 -7.94 -17.16 -20.42
C TYR A 331 -7.98 -18.69 -20.21
N PRO A 332 -9.12 -19.30 -19.80
CA PRO A 332 -9.18 -20.76 -19.57
C PRO A 332 -8.93 -21.57 -20.86
N VAL A 333 -9.31 -21.05 -22.03
CA VAL A 333 -9.11 -21.76 -23.30
C VAL A 333 -7.62 -21.81 -23.66
N LEU A 334 -6.90 -20.69 -23.52
CA LEU A 334 -5.45 -20.65 -23.72
C LEU A 334 -4.70 -21.47 -22.67
N LEU A 335 -5.15 -21.41 -21.41
CA LEU A 335 -4.61 -22.22 -20.31
C LEU A 335 -4.73 -23.71 -20.62
N GLY A 336 -5.90 -24.17 -21.06
CA GLY A 336 -6.13 -25.57 -21.42
C GLY A 336 -5.28 -26.02 -22.61
N TRP A 337 -5.09 -25.15 -23.61
CA TRP A 337 -4.25 -25.46 -24.76
C TRP A 337 -2.77 -25.59 -24.40
N TRP A 338 -2.20 -24.62 -23.68
CA TRP A 338 -0.82 -24.72 -23.21
C TRP A 338 -0.58 -25.91 -22.29
N LYS A 339 -1.57 -26.27 -21.45
CA LYS A 339 -1.51 -27.49 -20.64
C LYS A 339 -1.36 -28.73 -21.52
N SER A 340 -2.10 -28.82 -22.62
CA SER A 340 -2.02 -29.96 -23.56
C SER A 340 -0.68 -30.05 -24.29
N GLU A 341 0.04 -28.94 -24.39
CA GLU A 341 1.37 -28.87 -25.02
C GLU A 341 2.51 -29.11 -24.01
N ASN A 342 2.24 -29.26 -22.71
CA ASN A 342 3.27 -29.51 -21.70
C ASN A 342 3.63 -31.00 -21.61
N THR A 343 4.27 -31.55 -22.65
CA THR A 343 4.56 -33.00 -22.77
C THR A 343 5.62 -33.51 -21.80
N MET A 344 6.44 -32.62 -21.23
CA MET A 344 7.50 -32.94 -20.27
C MET A 344 7.11 -32.67 -18.81
N ASN A 345 5.83 -32.33 -18.55
CA ASN A 345 5.29 -32.01 -17.23
C ASN A 345 6.15 -30.99 -16.46
N ARG A 346 6.66 -29.97 -17.17
CA ARG A 346 7.34 -28.83 -16.53
C ARG A 346 6.36 -28.01 -15.71
N HIS A 347 6.84 -27.15 -14.82
CA HIS A 347 5.94 -26.25 -14.12
C HIS A 347 5.21 -25.35 -15.12
N PHE A 348 3.91 -25.16 -14.95
CA PHE A 348 3.12 -24.25 -15.76
C PHE A 348 2.42 -23.24 -14.85
N TRP A 349 2.95 -22.02 -14.83
CA TRP A 349 2.49 -20.91 -14.00
C TRP A 349 2.17 -19.72 -14.90
N PRO A 350 0.93 -19.59 -15.42
CA PRO A 350 0.58 -18.55 -16.39
C PRO A 350 0.81 -17.13 -15.84
N GLY A 351 1.19 -16.22 -16.76
CA GLY A 351 1.24 -14.80 -16.50
C GLY A 351 -0.14 -14.16 -16.56
N ILE A 352 -0.55 -13.42 -15.52
CA ILE A 352 -1.83 -12.71 -15.47
C ILE A 352 -1.61 -11.21 -15.34
N ASN A 353 -2.39 -10.40 -16.07
CA ASN A 353 -2.40 -8.95 -15.89
C ASN A 353 -3.36 -8.59 -14.76
N ILE A 354 -2.86 -7.85 -13.76
CA ILE A 354 -3.64 -7.47 -12.58
C ILE A 354 -3.94 -5.96 -12.48
N GLY A 355 -3.58 -5.17 -13.50
CA GLY A 355 -3.69 -3.71 -13.50
C GLY A 355 -4.78 -3.15 -14.42
N ARG A 356 -6.02 -3.63 -14.33
CA ARG A 356 -7.15 -3.13 -15.17
C ARG A 356 -7.85 -1.93 -14.51
N ARG A 357 -8.48 -1.07 -15.32
CA ARG A 357 -9.00 0.27 -14.92
C ARG A 357 -10.21 0.27 -13.96
N ASP A 358 -10.93 -0.85 -13.80
CA ASP A 358 -12.11 -0.98 -12.93
C ASP A 358 -11.74 -1.85 -11.72
N SER A 359 -11.48 -1.25 -10.56
CA SER A 359 -10.82 -1.93 -9.44
C SER A 359 -11.62 -3.11 -8.88
N GLU A 360 -12.94 -2.98 -8.68
CA GLU A 360 -13.77 -4.08 -8.15
C GLU A 360 -13.85 -5.24 -9.13
N LYS A 361 -14.22 -4.98 -10.40
CA LYS A 361 -14.30 -6.06 -11.41
C LYS A 361 -12.93 -6.67 -11.69
N ASN A 362 -11.87 -5.89 -11.60
CA ASN A 362 -10.51 -6.39 -11.76
C ASN A 362 -10.14 -7.33 -10.60
N ILE A 363 -10.49 -7.00 -9.35
CA ILE A 363 -10.25 -7.88 -8.20
C ILE A 363 -10.95 -9.22 -8.42
N ASP A 364 -12.23 -9.19 -8.78
CA ASP A 364 -12.98 -10.43 -9.05
C ASP A 364 -12.36 -11.24 -10.19
N GLU A 365 -11.98 -10.58 -11.30
CA GLU A 365 -11.32 -11.24 -12.43
C GLU A 365 -9.99 -11.88 -12.02
N VAL A 366 -9.16 -11.20 -11.22
CA VAL A 366 -7.88 -11.74 -10.74
C VAL A 366 -8.09 -12.96 -9.85
N ILE A 367 -9.03 -12.87 -8.90
CA ILE A 367 -9.39 -14.02 -8.04
C ILE A 367 -9.89 -15.17 -8.90
N ASN A 368 -10.78 -14.91 -9.86
CA ASN A 368 -11.33 -15.93 -10.74
C ASN A 368 -10.23 -16.60 -11.59
N GLN A 369 -9.26 -15.84 -12.13
CA GLN A 369 -8.15 -16.42 -12.88
C GLN A 369 -7.27 -17.32 -12.00
N ILE A 370 -6.95 -16.91 -10.78
CA ILE A 370 -6.22 -17.75 -9.81
C ILE A 370 -6.99 -19.05 -9.53
N MET A 371 -8.30 -18.96 -9.29
CA MET A 371 -9.14 -20.13 -9.01
C MET A 371 -9.29 -21.06 -10.21
N VAL A 372 -9.42 -20.51 -11.43
CA VAL A 372 -9.41 -21.29 -12.68
C VAL A 372 -8.09 -22.04 -12.83
N THR A 373 -6.96 -21.38 -12.56
CA THR A 373 -5.64 -22.03 -12.61
C THR A 373 -5.53 -23.18 -11.63
N ARG A 374 -5.98 -23.01 -10.38
CA ARG A 374 -6.02 -24.11 -9.39
C ARG A 374 -6.87 -25.29 -9.85
N GLY A 375 -8.04 -25.02 -10.44
CA GLY A 375 -8.92 -26.07 -10.94
C GLY A 375 -8.36 -26.79 -12.16
N MET A 376 -7.65 -26.09 -13.05
CA MET A 376 -7.13 -26.66 -14.29
C MET A 376 -5.73 -27.29 -14.13
N LEU A 377 -4.92 -26.83 -13.15
CA LEU A 377 -3.55 -27.27 -12.89
C LEU A 377 -3.34 -27.68 -11.42
N PRO A 378 -4.05 -28.72 -10.91
CA PRO A 378 -4.04 -29.05 -9.49
C PRO A 378 -2.68 -29.60 -8.97
N GLU A 379 -1.87 -30.23 -9.84
CA GLU A 379 -0.59 -30.85 -9.44
C GLU A 379 0.53 -29.83 -9.18
N SER A 380 0.47 -28.68 -9.85
CA SER A 380 1.50 -27.63 -9.75
C SER A 380 0.85 -26.26 -9.98
N PRO A 381 -0.07 -25.82 -9.12
CA PRO A 381 -0.75 -24.55 -9.30
C PRO A 381 0.22 -23.39 -9.12
N GLY A 382 -0.06 -22.27 -9.78
CA GLY A 382 0.70 -21.05 -9.59
C GLY A 382 0.41 -19.99 -10.64
N ASN A 383 0.72 -18.74 -10.34
CA ASN A 383 0.54 -17.61 -11.24
C ASN A 383 1.69 -16.61 -11.07
N VAL A 384 2.02 -15.91 -12.15
CA VAL A 384 2.96 -14.79 -12.13
C VAL A 384 2.20 -13.51 -12.48
N HIS A 385 2.31 -12.49 -11.63
CA HIS A 385 1.45 -11.32 -11.68
C HIS A 385 2.16 -10.19 -12.40
N TRP A 386 1.60 -9.74 -13.52
CA TRP A 386 2.04 -8.57 -14.28
C TRP A 386 1.29 -7.32 -13.82
N SER A 387 1.96 -6.39 -13.12
CA SER A 387 3.27 -6.52 -12.46
C SER A 387 3.10 -6.31 -10.96
N ILE A 388 4.17 -6.08 -10.19
CA ILE A 388 4.04 -5.64 -8.80
C ILE A 388 3.32 -4.29 -8.67
N GLY A 389 3.37 -3.43 -9.70
CA GLY A 389 2.85 -2.06 -9.65
C GLY A 389 1.38 -1.93 -9.23
N PRO A 390 0.44 -2.69 -9.82
CA PRO A 390 -0.94 -2.74 -9.34
C PRO A 390 -1.10 -3.17 -7.87
N LEU A 391 -0.27 -4.06 -7.33
CA LEU A 391 -0.32 -4.43 -5.90
C LEU A 391 0.08 -3.28 -4.99
N VAL A 392 1.04 -2.45 -5.44
CA VAL A 392 1.48 -1.24 -4.72
C VAL A 392 0.40 -0.15 -4.74
N ARG A 393 -0.21 0.08 -5.91
CA ARG A 393 -1.18 1.17 -6.10
C ARG A 393 -2.58 0.86 -5.59
N ASP A 394 -2.98 -0.41 -5.58
CA ASP A 394 -4.31 -0.86 -5.14
C ASP A 394 -4.20 -1.83 -3.95
N LEU A 395 -4.24 -1.27 -2.74
CA LEU A 395 -4.21 -2.08 -1.50
C LEU A 395 -5.47 -2.95 -1.33
N ASN A 396 -6.58 -2.65 -2.01
CA ASN A 396 -7.76 -3.51 -1.94
C ASN A 396 -7.52 -4.79 -2.75
N LEU A 397 -6.83 -4.69 -3.89
CA LEU A 397 -6.40 -5.86 -4.65
C LEU A 397 -5.46 -6.75 -3.83
N ALA A 398 -4.39 -6.19 -3.26
CA ALA A 398 -3.46 -6.95 -2.41
C ALA A 398 -4.20 -7.64 -1.25
N ARG A 399 -5.06 -6.90 -0.55
CA ARG A 399 -5.86 -7.43 0.56
C ARG A 399 -6.85 -8.50 0.12
N ALA A 400 -7.49 -8.35 -1.03
CA ALA A 400 -8.45 -9.32 -1.55
C ALA A 400 -7.75 -10.64 -1.91
N ILE A 401 -6.57 -10.56 -2.53
CA ILE A 401 -5.71 -11.73 -2.81
C ILE A 401 -5.30 -12.41 -1.49
N LYS A 402 -4.78 -11.64 -0.51
CA LYS A 402 -4.35 -12.17 0.79
C LYS A 402 -5.50 -12.74 1.62
N LYS A 403 -6.69 -12.15 1.61
CA LYS A 403 -7.86 -12.69 2.36
C LYS A 403 -8.57 -13.82 1.63
N GLY A 404 -8.44 -13.87 0.31
CA GLY A 404 -9.02 -14.89 -0.55
C GLY A 404 -8.02 -16.00 -0.86
N PRO A 405 -7.56 -16.12 -2.13
CA PRO A 405 -6.78 -17.27 -2.57
C PRO A 405 -5.47 -17.46 -1.81
N TYR A 406 -4.78 -16.40 -1.37
CA TYR A 406 -3.46 -16.48 -0.72
C TYR A 406 -3.54 -16.31 0.80
N ASN A 407 -4.60 -16.82 1.44
CA ASN A 407 -4.78 -16.72 2.89
C ASN A 407 -3.69 -17.41 3.73
N ASN A 408 -3.18 -18.55 3.26
CA ASN A 408 -2.11 -19.30 3.90
C ASN A 408 -0.80 -19.17 3.12
N GLN A 409 0.34 -19.32 3.80
CA GLN A 409 1.63 -19.45 3.13
C GLN A 409 1.65 -20.70 2.26
N ALA A 410 2.46 -20.71 1.20
CA ALA A 410 2.62 -21.87 0.34
C ALA A 410 4.09 -22.10 0.01
N LEU A 411 4.46 -23.38 -0.06
CA LEU A 411 5.71 -23.82 -0.66
C LEU A 411 5.64 -23.67 -2.18
N VAL A 412 6.79 -23.50 -2.82
CA VAL A 412 6.88 -23.65 -4.27
C VAL A 412 6.68 -25.14 -4.61
N PRO A 413 5.91 -25.49 -5.66
CA PRO A 413 5.80 -26.87 -6.12
C PRO A 413 7.18 -27.48 -6.40
N SER A 414 7.38 -28.74 -6.03
CA SER A 414 8.67 -29.42 -6.22
C SER A 414 8.98 -29.66 -7.70
N SER A 415 10.27 -29.58 -8.07
CA SER A 415 10.79 -29.79 -9.43
C SER A 415 11.52 -31.15 -9.53
N PRO A 416 10.82 -32.30 -9.54
CA PRO A 416 11.43 -33.62 -9.42
C PRO A 416 12.35 -34.02 -10.60
N TRP A 417 12.30 -33.31 -11.72
CA TRP A 417 13.23 -33.52 -12.84
C TRP A 417 14.59 -32.83 -12.64
N LEU A 418 14.71 -31.92 -11.66
CA LEU A 418 15.97 -31.29 -11.27
C LEU A 418 16.67 -32.10 -10.18
N ASP A 419 15.92 -32.42 -9.12
CA ASP A 419 16.31 -33.32 -8.04
C ASP A 419 15.03 -33.88 -7.42
N ASN A 420 15.04 -35.16 -7.06
CA ASN A 420 13.92 -35.85 -6.40
C ASN A 420 14.38 -36.52 -5.10
N THR A 421 15.53 -36.08 -4.56
CA THR A 421 16.09 -36.56 -3.31
C THR A 421 15.66 -35.63 -2.20
N ALA A 422 14.86 -36.12 -1.26
CA ALA A 422 14.48 -35.34 -0.09
C ALA A 422 15.70 -35.03 0.79
N PRO A 423 15.78 -33.82 1.39
CA PRO A 423 16.81 -33.52 2.39
C PRO A 423 16.64 -34.40 3.64
N GLU A 424 17.69 -34.45 4.46
CA GLU A 424 17.63 -35.13 5.75
C GLU A 424 16.55 -34.51 6.66
N LYS A 425 16.01 -35.28 7.61
CA LYS A 425 15.02 -34.73 8.55
C LYS A 425 15.65 -33.67 9.47
N PRO A 426 14.93 -32.59 9.84
CA PRO A 426 15.45 -31.57 10.74
C PRO A 426 15.62 -32.11 12.16
N ILE A 427 16.54 -31.53 12.94
CA ILE A 427 16.68 -31.80 14.37
C ILE A 427 15.86 -30.75 15.11
N VAL A 428 14.91 -31.20 15.93
CA VAL A 428 13.96 -30.32 16.63
C VAL A 428 13.95 -30.63 18.10
N ASN A 429 14.02 -29.57 18.91
CA ASN A 429 13.85 -29.65 20.35
C ASN A 429 12.77 -28.65 20.78
N SER A 430 12.01 -28.98 21.83
CA SER A 430 10.98 -28.10 22.38
C SER A 430 11.21 -27.84 23.86
N LYS A 431 10.90 -26.63 24.32
CA LYS A 431 10.81 -26.29 25.73
C LYS A 431 9.50 -25.56 26.00
N ILE A 432 8.70 -26.10 26.92
CA ILE A 432 7.46 -25.48 27.38
C ILE A 432 7.83 -24.32 28.32
N ASN A 433 7.21 -23.17 28.10
CA ASN A 433 7.33 -21.98 28.94
C ASN A 433 5.93 -21.38 29.16
N PHE A 434 5.29 -21.75 30.27
CA PHE A 434 3.89 -21.38 30.56
C PHE A 434 2.95 -21.74 29.39
N ASP A 435 2.36 -20.73 28.75
CA ASP A 435 1.39 -20.86 27.66
C ASP A 435 2.03 -20.86 26.27
N GLU A 436 3.37 -20.90 26.17
CA GLU A 436 4.13 -20.97 24.93
C GLU A 436 5.05 -22.20 24.87
N ILE A 437 5.32 -22.67 23.65
CA ILE A 437 6.33 -23.67 23.34
C ILE A 437 7.42 -23.03 22.50
N ASN A 438 8.62 -22.99 23.06
CA ASN A 438 9.83 -22.54 22.36
C ASN A 438 10.42 -23.75 21.62
N LEU A 439 10.38 -23.72 20.30
CA LEU A 439 11.05 -24.68 19.44
C LEU A 439 12.47 -24.20 19.12
N THR A 440 13.41 -25.14 19.07
CA THR A 440 14.74 -24.96 18.49
C THR A 440 14.85 -25.82 17.24
N LEU A 441 15.24 -25.19 16.12
CA LEU A 441 15.33 -25.79 14.79
C LEU A 441 16.79 -25.87 14.36
N ASP A 442 17.23 -27.07 13.98
CA ASP A 442 18.54 -27.31 13.39
C ASP A 442 18.46 -28.33 12.25
N HIS A 443 19.51 -28.42 11.44
CA HIS A 443 19.56 -29.38 10.33
C HIS A 443 20.99 -29.93 10.15
N PRO A 444 21.17 -31.24 9.90
CA PRO A 444 22.49 -31.86 9.75
C PRO A 444 23.36 -31.21 8.67
N LYS A 445 22.73 -30.75 7.58
CA LYS A 445 23.39 -30.07 6.45
C LYS A 445 22.67 -28.79 6.08
N LYS A 446 23.02 -27.67 6.72
CA LYS A 446 22.30 -26.39 6.57
C LYS A 446 22.25 -25.85 5.14
N SER A 447 23.29 -26.14 4.34
CA SER A 447 23.39 -25.76 2.93
C SER A 447 22.33 -26.42 2.03
N ASP A 448 21.76 -27.54 2.47
CA ASP A 448 20.90 -28.36 1.63
C ASP A 448 19.44 -27.91 1.70
N ILE A 449 19.11 -26.95 2.59
CA ILE A 449 17.74 -26.54 2.87
C ILE A 449 17.57 -25.02 2.76
N THR A 450 16.38 -24.60 2.35
CA THR A 450 15.98 -23.19 2.28
C THR A 450 14.89 -22.82 3.27
N LYS A 451 14.08 -23.81 3.69
CA LYS A 451 12.92 -23.57 4.55
C LYS A 451 12.73 -24.70 5.57
N TYR A 452 12.10 -24.36 6.68
CA TYR A 452 11.44 -25.31 7.56
C TYR A 452 9.92 -25.13 7.45
N VAL A 453 9.17 -26.20 7.56
CA VAL A 453 7.73 -26.13 7.79
C VAL A 453 7.42 -26.69 9.16
N VAL A 454 6.78 -25.88 10.01
CA VAL A 454 6.38 -26.27 11.35
C VAL A 454 4.87 -26.45 11.35
N TYR A 455 4.45 -27.68 11.63
CA TYR A 455 3.06 -28.09 11.76
C TYR A 455 2.69 -28.22 13.24
N SER A 456 1.54 -27.70 13.61
CA SER A 456 1.02 -27.71 14.98
C SER A 456 -0.37 -28.32 15.02
N LYS A 457 -0.57 -29.38 15.82
CA LYS A 457 -1.86 -30.09 15.94
C LYS A 457 -2.61 -29.67 17.20
N TYR A 458 -3.76 -29.04 17.05
CA TYR A 458 -4.67 -28.70 18.16
C TYR A 458 -6.01 -29.43 17.97
N GLY A 459 -6.31 -30.37 18.88
CA GLY A 459 -7.41 -31.32 18.66
C GLY A 459 -7.18 -32.12 17.38
N ASP A 460 -8.16 -32.14 16.49
CA ASP A 460 -8.08 -32.83 15.19
C ASP A 460 -7.50 -31.96 14.06
N ASN A 461 -7.21 -30.67 14.32
CA ASN A 461 -6.82 -29.72 13.27
C ASN A 461 -5.31 -29.48 13.26
N TRP A 462 -4.71 -29.57 12.07
CA TRP A 462 -3.35 -29.14 11.80
C TRP A 462 -3.33 -27.70 11.26
N GLU A 463 -2.43 -26.87 11.77
CA GLU A 463 -2.01 -25.62 11.16
C GLU A 463 -0.51 -25.65 10.86
N TYR A 464 -0.02 -24.77 9.98
CA TYR A 464 1.40 -24.71 9.65
C TYR A 464 1.92 -23.30 9.43
N GLU A 465 3.21 -23.13 9.65
CA GLU A 465 3.98 -21.93 9.30
C GLU A 465 5.29 -22.33 8.62
N ILE A 466 5.70 -21.55 7.63
CA ILE A 466 6.89 -21.75 6.81
C ILE A 466 7.94 -20.70 7.20
N PHE A 467 9.06 -21.18 7.71
CA PHE A 467 10.20 -20.38 8.13
C PHE A 467 11.35 -20.50 7.13
N THR A 468 12.18 -19.46 7.04
CA THR A 468 13.46 -19.56 6.33
C THR A 468 14.42 -20.45 7.11
N SER A 469 15.37 -21.09 6.43
CA SER A 469 16.38 -21.95 7.07
C SER A 469 17.31 -21.22 8.03
N GLU A 470 17.32 -19.89 8.04
CA GLU A 470 18.06 -19.05 9.00
C GLU A 470 17.40 -18.97 10.38
N ILE A 471 16.09 -19.20 10.47
CA ILE A 471 15.39 -19.21 11.76
C ILE A 471 15.83 -20.42 12.57
N ARG A 472 16.33 -20.16 13.79
CA ARG A 472 16.81 -21.19 14.74
C ARG A 472 15.81 -21.49 15.84
N SER A 473 14.80 -20.66 16.01
CA SER A 473 13.78 -20.83 17.03
C SER A 473 12.43 -20.30 16.58
N ALA A 474 11.35 -20.96 16.97
CA ALA A 474 9.98 -20.54 16.74
C ALA A 474 9.18 -20.66 18.03
N ASN A 475 8.26 -19.73 18.27
CA ASN A 475 7.35 -19.79 19.43
C ASN A 475 5.96 -20.18 18.94
N LEU A 476 5.39 -21.19 19.58
CA LEU A 476 4.05 -21.68 19.32
C LEU A 476 3.18 -21.49 20.56
N ASP A 477 1.89 -21.22 20.35
CA ASP A 477 0.93 -21.25 21.46
C ASP A 477 0.83 -22.67 22.01
N ALA A 478 0.95 -22.87 23.32
CA ALA A 478 0.68 -24.18 23.92
C ALA A 478 -0.82 -24.52 23.92
N PHE A 479 -1.68 -23.50 23.80
CA PHE A 479 -3.14 -23.63 23.85
C PHE A 479 -3.85 -22.71 22.86
N LYS A 480 -4.68 -23.26 21.98
CA LYS A 480 -5.64 -22.47 21.18
C LYS A 480 -6.89 -22.14 21.99
N LYS A 481 -7.42 -20.94 21.78
CA LYS A 481 -8.63 -20.44 22.46
C LYS A 481 -9.88 -20.84 21.66
N ASN A 482 -10.84 -21.52 22.28
CA ASN A 482 -12.13 -21.84 21.67
C ASN A 482 -13.07 -20.63 21.73
N PHE A 483 -12.88 -19.70 20.80
CA PHE A 483 -13.65 -18.45 20.77
C PHE A 483 -15.16 -18.65 20.59
N SER A 484 -15.62 -19.75 19.99
CA SER A 484 -17.05 -20.04 19.87
C SER A 484 -17.66 -20.33 21.23
N TYR A 485 -17.04 -21.21 22.01
CA TYR A 485 -17.46 -21.52 23.37
C TYR A 485 -17.39 -20.28 24.28
N LEU A 486 -16.24 -19.60 24.28
CA LEU A 486 -16.00 -18.41 25.12
C LEU A 486 -16.98 -17.25 24.84
N ARG A 487 -17.53 -17.15 23.61
CA ARG A 487 -18.51 -16.11 23.26
C ARG A 487 -19.95 -16.48 23.65
N ASN A 488 -20.27 -17.76 23.71
CA ASN A 488 -21.62 -18.27 23.92
C ASN A 488 -21.88 -18.74 25.35
N THR A 489 -20.84 -18.83 26.18
CA THR A 489 -20.91 -19.24 27.58
C THR A 489 -20.74 -18.04 28.50
N LYS A 490 -21.56 -17.94 29.55
CA LYS A 490 -21.43 -16.86 30.53
C LYS A 490 -20.09 -16.99 31.29
N PRO A 491 -19.41 -15.89 31.65
CA PRO A 491 -18.10 -15.93 32.31
C PRO A 491 -18.02 -16.91 33.49
N GLU A 492 -19.05 -16.93 34.34
CA GLU A 492 -19.16 -17.78 35.52
C GLU A 492 -19.41 -19.28 35.22
N GLN A 493 -19.65 -19.65 33.97
CA GLN A 493 -19.92 -21.02 33.49
C GLN A 493 -18.82 -21.58 32.59
N ILE A 494 -17.78 -20.80 32.29
CA ILE A 494 -16.70 -21.21 31.39
C ILE A 494 -15.81 -22.23 32.10
N GLN A 495 -15.70 -23.42 31.51
CA GLN A 495 -14.76 -24.46 31.91
C GLN A 495 -13.46 -24.33 31.12
N LYS A 496 -12.31 -24.52 31.77
CA LYS A 496 -11.00 -24.37 31.13
C LYS A 496 -10.81 -25.41 30.01
N GLU A 497 -11.31 -26.61 30.24
CA GLU A 497 -11.23 -27.77 29.35
C GLU A 497 -11.95 -27.54 28.02
N GLU A 498 -13.02 -26.73 28.03
CA GLU A 498 -13.76 -26.35 26.82
C GLU A 498 -13.27 -25.03 26.22
N ALA A 499 -12.62 -24.18 27.03
CA ALA A 499 -12.06 -22.89 26.63
C ALA A 499 -10.74 -23.01 25.86
N PHE A 500 -9.95 -24.04 26.15
CA PHE A 500 -8.61 -24.22 25.59
C PHE A 500 -8.46 -25.57 24.91
N ILE A 501 -7.83 -25.56 23.74
CA ILE A 501 -7.45 -26.76 23.01
C ILE A 501 -5.92 -26.85 23.10
N PRO A 502 -5.36 -27.80 23.87
CA PRO A 502 -3.92 -27.93 24.02
C PRO A 502 -3.28 -28.38 22.69
N LEU A 503 -2.03 -27.96 22.50
CA LEU A 503 -1.19 -28.53 21.44
C LEU A 503 -0.93 -30.01 21.76
N SER A 504 -1.14 -30.88 20.79
CA SER A 504 -0.99 -32.34 20.97
C SER A 504 0.25 -32.87 20.27
N LYS A 505 0.57 -32.34 19.08
CA LYS A 505 1.74 -32.73 18.30
C LYS A 505 2.35 -31.54 17.59
N ILE A 506 3.67 -31.56 17.48
CA ILE A 506 4.44 -30.73 16.57
C ILE A 506 5.08 -31.66 15.55
N SER A 507 5.04 -31.28 14.29
CA SER A 507 5.77 -31.95 13.23
C SER A 507 6.58 -30.91 12.47
N VAL A 508 7.83 -31.20 12.13
CA VAL A 508 8.67 -30.28 11.36
C VAL A 508 9.31 -31.01 10.19
N THR A 509 9.27 -30.38 9.03
CA THR A 509 10.00 -30.81 7.82
C THR A 509 10.98 -29.73 7.39
N ALA A 510 11.97 -30.11 6.59
CA ALA A 510 12.87 -29.21 5.91
C ALA A 510 12.66 -29.31 4.39
N VAL A 511 12.86 -28.21 3.68
CA VAL A 511 12.62 -28.12 2.23
C VAL A 511 13.88 -27.61 1.53
N ASP A 512 14.29 -28.30 0.46
CA ASP A 512 15.46 -27.94 -0.35
C ASP A 512 15.16 -26.86 -1.41
N ARG A 513 16.14 -26.52 -2.26
CA ARG A 513 16.00 -25.53 -3.35
C ARG A 513 15.10 -25.95 -4.50
N THR A 514 14.93 -27.25 -4.69
CA THR A 514 14.08 -27.83 -5.73
C THR A 514 12.67 -28.14 -5.20
N GLY A 515 12.41 -27.87 -3.92
CA GLY A 515 11.11 -28.02 -3.28
C GLY A 515 10.87 -29.42 -2.70
N ASN A 516 11.86 -30.32 -2.66
CA ASN A 516 11.71 -31.62 -2.00
C ASN A 516 11.63 -31.41 -0.50
N GLU A 517 10.78 -32.18 0.15
CA GLU A 517 10.49 -32.07 1.57
C GLU A 517 10.98 -33.31 2.31
N SER A 518 11.68 -33.11 3.43
CA SER A 518 12.23 -34.18 4.25
C SER A 518 11.15 -35.04 4.90
N LEU A 519 11.57 -36.16 5.49
CA LEU A 519 10.75 -36.82 6.50
C LEU A 519 10.48 -35.90 7.69
N HIS A 520 9.41 -36.20 8.44
CA HIS A 520 8.93 -35.41 9.55
C HIS A 520 9.71 -35.71 10.83
N SER A 521 10.08 -34.66 11.57
CA SER A 521 10.51 -34.75 12.96
C SER A 521 9.35 -34.40 13.88
N ILE A 522 8.91 -35.37 14.68
CA ILE A 522 7.67 -35.30 15.46
C ILE A 522 7.98 -35.17 16.95
N ILE A 523 7.24 -34.29 17.63
CA ILE A 523 7.20 -34.16 19.08
C ILE A 523 5.75 -34.32 19.50
N GLU A 524 5.47 -35.28 20.39
CA GLU A 524 4.13 -35.49 20.95
C GLU A 524 4.05 -34.99 22.40
N PHE A 525 2.91 -34.40 22.73
CA PHE A 525 2.61 -33.91 24.07
C PHE A 525 1.47 -34.75 24.65
N GLU A 526 1.79 -35.71 25.52
CA GLU A 526 0.79 -36.65 26.02
C GLU A 526 -0.22 -36.00 26.97
N ASN A 527 0.13 -34.93 27.69
CA ASN A 527 -0.79 -34.17 28.55
C ASN A 527 -0.23 -32.77 28.92
N LEU A 528 -0.41 -31.77 28.04
CA LEU A 528 -0.13 -30.37 28.41
C LEU A 528 -1.13 -29.91 29.48
N SER A 529 -0.64 -29.70 30.72
CA SER A 529 -1.49 -29.32 31.85
C SER A 529 -2.19 -27.97 31.61
N LEU A 530 -3.52 -27.94 31.75
CA LEU A 530 -4.34 -26.71 31.71
C LEU A 530 -4.03 -25.72 32.85
N ASP A 531 -3.22 -26.11 33.83
CA ASP A 531 -2.67 -25.19 34.82
C ASP A 531 -1.73 -24.17 34.17
N ASN A 532 -1.09 -24.54 33.06
CA ASN A 532 -0.23 -23.66 32.28
C ASN A 532 -1.02 -22.78 31.29
N ALA A 533 -2.32 -23.02 31.10
CA ALA A 533 -3.15 -22.21 30.22
C ALA A 533 -3.44 -20.83 30.85
N PRO A 534 -3.60 -19.77 30.05
CA PRO A 534 -3.96 -18.44 30.53
C PRO A 534 -5.24 -18.47 31.40
N SER A 535 -5.36 -17.54 32.35
CA SER A 535 -6.59 -17.44 33.14
C SER A 535 -7.79 -17.05 32.27
N ILE A 536 -8.97 -17.56 32.59
CA ILE A 536 -10.21 -17.23 31.87
C ILE A 536 -10.49 -15.72 31.92
N GLU A 537 -10.17 -15.07 33.04
CA GLU A 537 -10.28 -13.62 33.20
C GLU A 537 -9.40 -12.86 32.21
N THR A 538 -8.14 -13.27 32.05
CA THR A 538 -7.22 -12.69 31.07
C THR A 538 -7.74 -12.90 29.65
N VAL A 539 -8.23 -14.10 29.32
CA VAL A 539 -8.77 -14.41 27.98
C VAL A 539 -10.06 -13.66 27.69
N LEU A 540 -10.94 -13.49 28.68
CA LEU A 540 -12.16 -12.70 28.55
C LEU A 540 -11.85 -11.20 28.44
N ALA A 541 -10.84 -10.71 29.16
CA ALA A 541 -10.34 -9.35 29.01
C ALA A 541 -9.76 -9.13 27.60
N GLU A 542 -8.99 -10.10 27.07
CA GLU A 542 -8.55 -10.11 25.67
C GLU A 542 -9.70 -10.20 24.67
N LEU A 543 -10.72 -11.02 24.93
CA LEU A 543 -11.89 -11.15 24.06
C LEU A 543 -12.74 -9.88 24.05
N ASN A 544 -12.86 -9.22 25.20
CA ASN A 544 -13.58 -7.96 25.33
C ASN A 544 -12.78 -6.79 24.76
N SER A 545 -11.44 -6.83 24.83
CA SER A 545 -10.58 -5.88 24.12
C SER A 545 -10.56 -6.14 22.60
N LYS A 546 -10.64 -7.40 22.16
CA LYS A 546 -10.78 -7.79 20.74
C LYS A 546 -12.20 -7.61 20.18
N LYS A 547 -13.24 -7.52 21.02
CA LYS A 547 -14.59 -7.05 20.63
C LYS A 547 -14.60 -5.59 20.17
N LYS A 548 -13.49 -4.87 20.37
CA LYS A 548 -13.21 -3.55 19.78
C LYS A 548 -11.78 -3.48 19.23
N LYS A 549 -11.46 -4.30 18.23
CA LYS A 549 -10.51 -3.85 17.20
C LYS A 549 -11.18 -3.96 15.85
N SER A 550 -11.69 -2.81 15.44
CA SER A 550 -12.08 -2.56 14.06
C SER A 550 -10.96 -3.04 13.13
N THR A 551 -11.28 -3.68 12.02
CA THR A 551 -10.34 -4.12 10.98
C THR A 551 -9.76 -2.93 10.18
N VAL A 552 -9.57 -1.81 10.86
CA VAL A 552 -9.13 -0.54 10.30
C VAL A 552 -7.62 -0.61 10.11
N LYS A 553 -7.18 -0.19 8.93
CA LYS A 553 -5.78 -0.01 8.55
C LYS A 553 -5.04 0.67 9.72
N PRO A 554 -3.84 0.22 10.14
CA PRO A 554 -3.06 0.99 11.10
C PRO A 554 -2.86 2.39 10.52
N ALA A 555 -3.36 3.40 11.22
CA ALA A 555 -3.22 4.79 10.80
C ALA A 555 -1.73 5.16 10.87
N ALA A 556 -1.22 5.81 9.81
CA ALA A 556 0.15 6.31 9.78
C ALA A 556 0.35 7.52 10.71
N VAL A 557 -0.76 8.08 11.18
CA VAL A 557 -0.81 9.23 12.09
C VAL A 557 -1.51 8.84 13.39
N LYS A 558 -0.85 9.13 14.50
CA LYS A 558 -1.43 9.06 15.84
C LYS A 558 -1.98 10.43 16.22
N LEU A 559 -3.28 10.49 16.53
CA LEU A 559 -4.02 11.73 16.76
C LEU A 559 -3.73 12.31 18.15
N GLY A 560 -4.03 13.59 18.36
CA GLY A 560 -3.86 14.25 19.66
C GLY A 560 -4.59 13.53 20.81
N ILE A 561 -5.76 12.92 20.55
CA ILE A 561 -6.48 12.12 21.56
C ILE A 561 -5.73 10.85 21.96
N ASP A 562 -5.10 10.17 20.99
CA ASP A 562 -4.31 8.97 21.27
C ASP A 562 -3.05 9.32 22.07
N VAL A 563 -2.38 10.41 21.70
CA VAL A 563 -1.20 10.91 22.43
C VAL A 563 -1.57 11.38 23.85
N LEU A 564 -2.72 12.03 24.02
CA LEU A 564 -3.21 12.46 25.33
C LEU A 564 -3.40 11.27 26.28
N VAL A 565 -4.12 10.24 25.82
CA VAL A 565 -4.47 9.08 26.64
C VAL A 565 -3.26 8.22 26.98
N GLU A 566 -2.31 8.09 26.05
CA GLU A 566 -1.13 7.25 26.27
C GLU A 566 -0.03 7.97 27.05
N ASP A 567 0.23 9.23 26.71
CA ASP A 567 1.45 9.90 27.16
C ASP A 567 1.20 11.03 28.16
N ARG A 568 -0.01 11.63 28.19
CA ARG A 568 -0.25 12.94 28.85
C ARG A 568 -1.50 13.01 29.74
N LEU A 569 -1.94 11.88 30.32
CA LEU A 569 -3.05 11.85 31.26
C LEU A 569 -2.80 12.70 32.52
N ASP A 570 -1.54 12.95 32.86
CA ASP A 570 -1.11 13.86 33.95
C ASP A 570 -1.78 15.23 33.87
N LEU A 571 -2.10 15.71 32.67
CA LEU A 571 -2.75 16.99 32.45
C LEU A 571 -4.20 17.03 32.95
N LEU A 572 -4.86 15.87 33.10
CA LEU A 572 -6.28 15.74 33.40
C LEU A 572 -6.59 15.13 34.77
N LYS A 573 -5.62 14.46 35.42
CA LYS A 573 -5.83 13.82 36.72
C LYS A 573 -6.33 14.82 37.76
N ASN A 574 -7.34 14.42 38.52
CA ASN A 574 -7.97 15.21 39.59
C ASN A 574 -8.58 16.56 39.14
N LYS A 575 -8.87 16.74 37.84
CA LYS A 575 -9.51 17.94 37.29
C LYS A 575 -10.90 17.62 36.74
N ARG A 576 -11.82 18.56 36.85
CA ARG A 576 -13.11 18.54 36.13
C ARG A 576 -12.86 18.96 34.69
N VAL A 577 -13.03 18.05 33.75
CA VAL A 577 -12.69 18.25 32.34
C VAL A 577 -13.91 18.73 31.56
N GLY A 578 -13.76 19.81 30.80
CA GLY A 578 -14.69 20.19 29.73
C GLY A 578 -14.18 19.72 28.37
N LEU A 579 -15.07 19.33 27.46
CA LEU A 579 -14.71 18.92 26.09
C LEU A 579 -15.55 19.64 25.03
N ILE A 580 -14.90 20.41 24.16
CA ILE A 580 -15.47 20.95 22.92
C ILE A 580 -15.26 19.91 21.81
N THR A 581 -16.35 19.36 21.27
CA THR A 581 -16.27 18.22 20.35
C THR A 581 -17.48 18.09 19.43
N ASN A 582 -17.39 17.17 18.46
CA ASN A 582 -18.46 16.75 17.55
C ASN A 582 -18.20 15.30 17.07
N PRO A 583 -19.03 14.72 16.17
CA PRO A 583 -18.85 13.34 15.72
C PRO A 583 -17.53 13.02 15.02
N SER A 584 -16.84 14.02 14.47
CA SER A 584 -15.56 13.80 13.79
C SER A 584 -14.40 13.54 14.76
N ALA A 585 -14.61 13.83 16.04
CA ALA A 585 -13.62 13.65 17.09
C ALA A 585 -13.59 12.18 17.55
N VAL A 586 -13.00 11.33 16.73
CA VAL A 586 -12.76 9.92 17.06
C VAL A 586 -11.26 9.61 17.01
N ASN A 587 -10.83 8.54 17.70
CA ASN A 587 -9.51 7.95 17.52
C ASN A 587 -9.42 7.11 16.23
N ALA A 588 -8.25 6.54 15.94
CA ALA A 588 -8.05 5.66 14.78
C ALA A 588 -8.99 4.43 14.76
N ASN A 589 -9.50 4.02 15.93
CA ASN A 589 -10.44 2.90 16.07
C ASN A 589 -11.92 3.32 15.97
N LEU A 590 -12.19 4.57 15.59
CA LEU A 590 -13.53 5.16 15.49
C LEU A 590 -14.26 5.32 16.83
N GLU A 591 -13.52 5.35 17.94
CA GLU A 591 -14.08 5.61 19.26
C GLU A 591 -14.11 7.11 19.51
N SER A 592 -15.27 7.63 19.92
CA SER A 592 -15.48 9.04 20.21
C SER A 592 -14.61 9.52 21.37
N SER A 593 -14.02 10.70 21.25
CA SER A 593 -13.30 11.35 22.34
C SER A 593 -14.18 11.59 23.57
N ILE A 594 -15.51 11.73 23.39
CA ILE A 594 -16.46 11.76 24.52
C ILE A 594 -16.36 10.45 25.30
N ASP A 595 -16.44 9.33 24.59
CA ASP A 595 -16.56 8.01 25.22
C ASP A 595 -15.19 7.54 25.75
N ILE A 596 -14.09 7.91 25.10
CA ILE A 596 -12.72 7.68 25.57
C ILE A 596 -12.50 8.38 26.91
N LEU A 597 -12.87 9.66 27.02
CA LEU A 597 -12.67 10.44 28.24
C LEU A 597 -13.67 10.07 29.34
N ALA A 598 -14.94 9.83 29.00
CA ALA A 598 -15.99 9.49 29.98
C ALA A 598 -15.81 8.09 30.59
N ASN A 599 -15.29 7.12 29.83
CA ASN A 599 -15.07 5.76 30.31
C ASN A 599 -13.71 5.56 30.99
N ASN A 600 -12.86 6.58 31.05
CA ASN A 600 -11.58 6.50 31.74
C ASN A 600 -11.77 6.86 33.23
N PRO A 601 -11.54 5.94 34.17
CA PRO A 601 -11.81 6.16 35.60
C PRO A 601 -10.91 7.23 36.24
N GLU A 602 -9.80 7.60 35.60
CA GLU A 602 -8.90 8.66 36.08
C GLU A 602 -9.33 10.06 35.63
N ILE A 603 -10.37 10.17 34.79
CA ILE A 603 -10.82 11.42 34.17
C ILE A 603 -12.23 11.74 34.64
N ASN A 604 -12.43 12.95 35.17
CA ASN A 604 -13.75 13.46 35.51
C ASN A 604 -14.28 14.36 34.40
N LEU A 605 -14.94 13.79 33.38
CA LEU A 605 -15.55 14.55 32.30
C LEU A 605 -16.87 15.21 32.77
N ALA A 606 -16.83 16.52 33.03
CA ALA A 606 -17.88 17.25 33.73
C ALA A 606 -18.82 18.07 32.81
N ALA A 607 -18.38 18.40 31.59
CA ALA A 607 -19.18 19.18 30.64
C ALA A 607 -18.80 18.92 29.18
N LEU A 608 -19.80 18.89 28.30
CA LEU A 608 -19.64 18.83 26.85
C LEU A 608 -20.06 20.14 26.20
N PHE A 609 -19.34 20.55 25.16
CA PHE A 609 -19.61 21.78 24.42
C PHE A 609 -19.70 21.45 22.92
N GLY A 610 -20.87 21.67 22.33
CA GLY A 610 -21.09 21.48 20.90
C GLY A 610 -20.90 22.78 20.14
N ALA A 611 -20.06 22.76 19.11
CA ALA A 611 -20.01 23.83 18.11
C ALA A 611 -21.24 23.75 17.17
N GLU A 612 -21.12 24.26 15.94
CA GLU A 612 -22.13 24.06 14.90
C GLU A 612 -22.43 22.56 14.70
N HIS A 613 -23.71 22.17 14.61
CA HIS A 613 -24.22 20.77 14.54
C HIS A 613 -24.24 19.95 15.85
N GLY A 614 -23.64 20.47 16.93
CA GLY A 614 -23.67 19.85 18.26
C GLY A 614 -22.76 18.61 18.43
N VAL A 615 -22.71 18.07 19.65
CA VAL A 615 -21.70 17.09 20.07
C VAL A 615 -21.85 15.69 19.44
N ARG A 616 -23.08 15.23 19.17
CA ARG A 616 -23.38 13.96 18.47
C ARG A 616 -23.89 14.17 17.04
N GLY A 617 -23.85 15.40 16.51
CA GLY A 617 -24.13 15.70 15.09
C GLY A 617 -25.56 15.44 14.59
N ALA A 618 -26.51 15.14 15.47
CA ALA A 618 -27.86 14.72 15.09
C ALA A 618 -28.76 15.85 14.52
N LYS A 619 -28.28 17.09 14.43
CA LYS A 619 -29.09 18.27 14.08
C LYS A 619 -28.40 19.14 13.02
N GLN A 620 -29.17 19.71 12.09
CA GLN A 620 -28.71 20.75 11.18
C GLN A 620 -28.80 22.12 11.88
N GLY A 621 -27.69 22.60 12.45
CA GLY A 621 -27.61 23.90 13.12
C GLY A 621 -27.55 23.82 14.66
N ARG A 622 -28.20 24.76 15.36
CA ARG A 622 -28.14 24.98 16.81
C ARG A 622 -28.84 23.87 17.62
N ILE A 623 -28.32 23.56 18.82
CA ILE A 623 -28.99 22.73 19.83
C ILE A 623 -30.10 23.56 20.52
N LYS A 624 -31.33 23.03 20.59
CA LYS A 624 -32.52 23.78 21.03
C LYS A 624 -32.60 24.07 22.55
N GLN A 625 -31.88 23.33 23.40
CA GLN A 625 -31.98 23.47 24.86
C GLN A 625 -30.59 23.42 25.52
N GLU A 626 -30.23 24.47 26.27
CA GLU A 626 -28.99 24.53 27.04
C GLU A 626 -29.07 23.58 28.24
N GLY A 627 -28.05 22.74 28.46
CA GLY A 627 -28.01 21.79 29.59
C GLY A 627 -28.76 20.46 29.34
N GLU A 628 -29.12 20.16 28.09
CA GLU A 628 -29.52 18.80 27.69
C GLU A 628 -28.38 17.82 28.03
N VAL A 629 -28.69 16.66 28.61
CA VAL A 629 -27.67 15.64 28.94
C VAL A 629 -27.39 14.77 27.72
N ASP A 630 -26.12 14.41 27.50
CA ASP A 630 -25.77 13.40 26.51
C ASP A 630 -26.42 12.07 26.93
N PRO A 631 -27.24 11.44 26.06
CA PRO A 631 -28.08 10.32 26.46
C PRO A 631 -27.28 9.06 26.80
N ILE A 632 -26.00 8.98 26.40
CA ILE A 632 -25.12 7.85 26.66
C ILE A 632 -24.39 8.04 27.99
N THR A 633 -23.79 9.21 28.20
CA THR A 633 -22.90 9.47 29.34
C THR A 633 -23.58 10.20 30.51
N GLY A 634 -24.74 10.81 30.29
CA GLY A 634 -25.43 11.66 31.28
C GLY A 634 -24.80 13.03 31.49
N ILE A 635 -23.74 13.37 30.75
CA ILE A 635 -22.96 14.60 30.93
C ILE A 635 -23.70 15.80 30.30
N PRO A 636 -23.76 16.97 30.97
CA PRO A 636 -24.46 18.14 30.45
C PRO A 636 -23.78 18.72 29.19
N VAL A 637 -24.59 19.08 28.19
CA VAL A 637 -24.18 19.64 26.89
C VAL A 637 -24.56 21.12 26.78
N TYR A 638 -23.60 21.95 26.34
CA TYR A 638 -23.77 23.38 26.09
C TYR A 638 -23.52 23.72 24.62
N SER A 639 -24.26 24.69 24.06
CA SER A 639 -24.11 25.12 22.65
C SER A 639 -23.17 26.32 22.55
N LEU A 640 -22.14 26.23 21.71
CA LEU A 640 -21.24 27.33 21.31
C LEU A 640 -21.60 27.90 19.94
N TYR A 641 -22.88 27.78 19.56
CA TYR A 641 -23.40 28.25 18.28
C TYR A 641 -24.81 28.82 18.45
N GLY A 642 -25.02 30.05 17.99
CA GLY A 642 -26.26 30.81 18.19
C GLY A 642 -26.01 32.12 18.93
N ASP A 643 -26.64 32.28 20.10
CA ASP A 643 -26.62 33.53 20.87
C ASP A 643 -25.22 33.88 21.44
N SER A 644 -24.36 32.87 21.58
CA SER A 644 -22.95 33.05 21.95
C SER A 644 -22.08 32.01 21.23
N PHE A 645 -20.88 32.43 20.83
CA PHE A 645 -19.83 31.56 20.29
C PHE A 645 -18.76 31.20 21.34
N ALA A 646 -18.84 31.82 22.53
CA ALA A 646 -17.93 31.59 23.66
C ALA A 646 -18.66 30.87 24.81
N PRO A 647 -17.97 30.00 25.58
CA PRO A 647 -18.49 29.46 26.83
C PRO A 647 -18.85 30.58 27.81
N LYS A 648 -20.03 30.51 28.45
CA LYS A 648 -20.44 31.47 29.49
C LYS A 648 -19.63 31.25 30.77
N GLN A 649 -19.45 32.32 31.56
CA GLN A 649 -18.70 32.23 32.83
C GLN A 649 -19.30 31.21 33.79
N GLU A 650 -20.62 31.06 33.87
CA GLU A 650 -21.24 30.06 34.73
C GLU A 650 -20.94 28.60 34.32
N TRP A 651 -20.61 28.36 33.04
CA TRP A 651 -20.22 27.02 32.57
C TRP A 651 -18.75 26.75 32.89
N LEU A 652 -17.88 27.75 32.72
CA LEU A 652 -16.46 27.64 33.03
C LEU A 652 -16.20 27.36 34.52
N LYS A 653 -17.04 27.85 35.44
CA LYS A 653 -16.96 27.53 36.89
C LYS A 653 -17.11 26.03 37.21
N LYS A 654 -17.66 25.24 36.28
CA LYS A 654 -17.92 23.80 36.46
C LYS A 654 -16.72 22.92 36.07
N ILE A 655 -15.70 23.49 35.44
CA ILE A 655 -14.54 22.78 34.92
C ILE A 655 -13.24 23.42 35.42
N ASP A 656 -12.15 22.66 35.41
CA ASP A 656 -10.80 23.09 35.77
C ASP A 656 -9.86 23.09 34.56
N VAL A 657 -10.26 22.50 33.43
CA VAL A 657 -9.55 22.49 32.15
C VAL A 657 -10.55 22.31 31.00
N LEU A 658 -10.32 22.98 29.86
CA LEU A 658 -11.16 22.83 28.67
C LEU A 658 -10.34 22.26 27.50
N ILE A 659 -10.81 21.14 26.96
CA ILE A 659 -10.21 20.46 25.80
C ILE A 659 -10.97 20.83 24.54
N PHE A 660 -10.25 21.05 23.44
CA PHE A 660 -10.79 21.16 22.10
C PHE A 660 -10.33 20.00 21.23
N ASP A 661 -11.29 19.23 20.70
CA ASP A 661 -11.02 18.12 19.80
C ASP A 661 -12.10 18.02 18.72
N ILE A 662 -11.81 18.53 17.52
CA ILE A 662 -12.70 18.54 16.35
C ILE A 662 -11.86 18.46 15.06
N GLN A 663 -12.26 17.62 14.09
CA GLN A 663 -11.62 17.58 12.77
C GLN A 663 -11.95 18.82 11.94
N GLY A 664 -10.92 19.51 11.46
CA GLY A 664 -11.04 20.61 10.51
C GLY A 664 -11.05 20.17 9.04
N VAL A 665 -11.34 21.11 8.14
CA VAL A 665 -11.33 20.88 6.67
C VAL A 665 -10.30 21.72 5.91
N GLY A 666 -9.41 22.42 6.62
CA GLY A 666 -8.35 23.23 6.02
C GLY A 666 -8.79 24.53 5.35
N SER A 667 -10.04 24.95 5.59
CA SER A 667 -10.63 26.13 4.95
C SER A 667 -11.02 27.24 5.92
N ALA A 668 -10.84 28.51 5.49
CA ALA A 668 -11.28 29.70 6.24
C ALA A 668 -12.80 29.73 6.46
N TRP A 669 -13.62 29.21 5.54
CA TRP A 669 -15.07 29.23 5.64
C TRP A 669 -15.63 28.35 6.77
N TYR A 670 -14.86 27.37 7.24
CA TYR A 670 -15.34 26.37 8.19
C TYR A 670 -15.24 26.84 9.65
N THR A 671 -16.33 26.77 10.40
CA THR A 671 -16.53 27.60 11.60
C THR A 671 -15.82 27.13 12.87
N PHE A 672 -15.48 25.84 13.00
CA PHE A 672 -15.03 25.25 14.27
C PHE A 672 -13.80 25.89 14.90
N LYS A 673 -12.80 26.28 14.09
CA LYS A 673 -11.61 27.00 14.56
C LYS A 673 -11.92 28.35 15.21
N TYR A 674 -12.98 29.02 14.78
CA TYR A 674 -13.37 30.28 15.40
C TYR A 674 -14.05 30.03 16.75
N SER A 675 -14.88 28.99 16.87
CA SER A 675 -15.40 28.54 18.17
C SER A 675 -14.26 28.19 19.14
N MET A 676 -13.20 27.54 18.67
CA MET A 676 -11.97 27.31 19.45
C MET A 676 -11.39 28.65 19.94
N SER A 677 -11.21 29.64 19.06
CA SER A 677 -10.63 30.93 19.46
C SER A 677 -11.48 31.71 20.47
N PHE A 678 -12.81 31.68 20.34
CA PHE A 678 -13.71 32.29 21.34
C PHE A 678 -13.63 31.57 22.69
N ALA A 679 -13.50 30.24 22.69
CA ALA A 679 -13.35 29.46 23.90
C ALA A 679 -11.98 29.69 24.57
N MET A 680 -10.90 29.77 23.79
CA MET A 680 -9.57 30.11 24.27
C MET A 680 -9.56 31.47 24.98
N GLU A 681 -10.13 32.51 24.36
CA GLU A 681 -10.21 33.84 24.96
C GLU A 681 -11.05 33.84 26.26
N ALA A 682 -12.17 33.11 26.28
CA ALA A 682 -13.00 32.99 27.48
C ALA A 682 -12.28 32.26 28.62
N CYS A 683 -11.55 31.20 28.30
CA CYS A 683 -10.72 30.44 29.24
C CYS A 683 -9.59 31.30 29.81
N ALA A 684 -8.90 32.08 28.98
CA ALA A 684 -7.85 32.99 29.43
C ALA A 684 -8.39 34.01 30.46
N LYS A 685 -9.55 34.62 30.17
CA LYS A 685 -10.22 35.57 31.09
C LYS A 685 -10.68 34.91 32.40
N ALA A 686 -10.97 33.61 32.38
CA ALA A 686 -11.43 32.85 33.53
C ALA A 686 -10.29 32.14 34.29
N GLY A 687 -9.05 32.20 33.80
CA GLY A 687 -7.92 31.46 34.38
C GLY A 687 -8.04 29.94 34.25
N ILE A 688 -8.74 29.45 33.20
CA ILE A 688 -8.92 28.02 32.93
C ILE A 688 -7.91 27.58 31.86
N PRO A 689 -7.05 26.57 32.12
CA PRO A 689 -6.17 25.98 31.11
C PRO A 689 -6.94 25.44 29.91
N PHE A 690 -6.37 25.60 28.71
CA PHE A 690 -6.96 25.20 27.44
C PHE A 690 -6.06 24.22 26.71
N ILE A 691 -6.60 23.06 26.32
CA ILE A 691 -5.85 22.00 25.63
C ILE A 691 -6.42 21.79 24.23
N VAL A 692 -5.56 21.81 23.21
CA VAL A 692 -5.93 21.43 21.84
C VAL A 692 -5.38 20.05 21.53
N LEU A 693 -6.27 19.10 21.22
CA LEU A 693 -5.90 17.79 20.69
C LEU A 693 -5.77 17.93 19.18
N ASP A 694 -4.53 18.00 18.70
CA ASP A 694 -4.32 18.39 17.32
C ASP A 694 -4.70 17.28 16.34
N ARG A 695 -5.14 17.68 15.15
CA ARG A 695 -5.63 16.80 14.08
C ARG A 695 -5.08 17.23 12.71
N PRO A 696 -4.98 16.30 11.74
CA PRO A 696 -4.44 16.62 10.42
C PRO A 696 -5.24 17.73 9.74
N ASN A 697 -4.57 18.65 9.07
CA ASN A 697 -5.23 19.42 8.03
C ASN A 697 -5.41 18.49 6.82
N PRO A 698 -6.65 18.17 6.40
CA PRO A 698 -6.87 17.18 5.34
C PRO A 698 -6.34 17.61 3.98
N LEU A 699 -6.11 18.91 3.80
CA LEU A 699 -5.59 19.50 2.57
C LEU A 699 -4.06 19.65 2.58
N GLY A 700 -3.38 18.96 3.51
CA GLY A 700 -1.96 19.14 3.79
C GLY A 700 -1.64 20.50 4.41
N GLY A 701 -0.36 20.70 4.71
CA GLY A 701 0.18 21.92 5.30
C GLY A 701 0.92 22.84 4.32
N ARG A 702 1.26 22.37 3.11
CA ARG A 702 2.14 23.13 2.21
C ARG A 702 1.41 24.28 1.51
N ILE A 703 0.26 23.99 0.93
CA ILE A 703 -0.45 24.90 0.03
C ILE A 703 -1.30 25.92 0.81
N VAL A 704 -1.24 27.17 0.37
CA VAL A 704 -2.09 28.29 0.82
C VAL A 704 -2.71 28.92 -0.42
N GLU A 705 -4.02 29.17 -0.41
CA GLU A 705 -4.73 29.70 -1.58
C GLU A 705 -5.80 30.73 -1.20
N GLY A 706 -5.99 31.69 -2.09
CA GLY A 706 -7.07 32.67 -2.04
C GLY A 706 -6.79 33.86 -1.13
N PRO A 707 -7.64 34.89 -1.22
CA PRO A 707 -7.53 36.07 -0.37
C PRO A 707 -7.99 35.76 1.05
N TYR A 708 -7.76 36.70 1.95
CA TYR A 708 -8.32 36.67 3.30
C TYR A 708 -9.85 36.71 3.27
N LEU A 709 -10.44 35.91 4.15
CA LEU A 709 -11.88 35.91 4.41
C LEU A 709 -12.32 37.23 5.08
N ASP A 710 -13.44 37.80 4.61
CA ASP A 710 -14.08 38.94 5.26
C ASP A 710 -14.53 38.60 6.69
N LEU A 711 -14.19 39.48 7.64
CA LEU A 711 -14.56 39.30 9.04
C LEU A 711 -16.01 39.71 9.28
N LYS A 712 -16.83 38.78 9.78
CA LYS A 712 -18.22 39.04 10.17
C LYS A 712 -18.76 37.92 11.05
N SER A 713 -19.50 38.28 12.11
CA SER A 713 -20.13 37.33 13.03
C SER A 713 -19.08 36.37 13.63
N ILE A 714 -19.16 35.07 13.35
CA ILE A 714 -18.21 34.07 13.85
C ILE A 714 -16.82 34.16 13.20
N PHE A 715 -16.70 34.71 11.99
CA PHE A 715 -15.42 34.85 11.29
C PHE A 715 -14.64 36.05 11.86
N ARG A 716 -13.79 35.79 12.86
CA ARG A 716 -13.08 36.87 13.59
C ARG A 716 -11.58 36.97 13.32
N HIS A 717 -11.02 36.07 12.53
CA HIS A 717 -9.59 36.05 12.16
C HIS A 717 -9.41 35.97 10.66
N GLN A 718 -8.51 36.81 10.12
CA GLN A 718 -8.18 36.82 8.70
C GLN A 718 -7.39 35.56 8.37
N LEU A 719 -7.94 34.74 7.46
CA LEU A 719 -7.31 33.53 6.97
C LEU A 719 -7.52 33.41 5.47
N PRO A 720 -6.51 32.98 4.69
CA PRO A 720 -6.69 32.62 3.29
C PRO A 720 -7.70 31.48 3.17
N PHE A 721 -8.47 31.44 2.08
CA PHE A 721 -9.53 30.44 1.89
C PHE A 721 -9.05 29.01 2.14
N ARG A 722 -7.83 28.67 1.69
CA ARG A 722 -7.08 27.49 2.12
C ARG A 722 -5.86 27.97 2.89
N HIS A 723 -5.82 27.72 4.19
CA HIS A 723 -4.78 28.27 5.08
C HIS A 723 -3.62 27.29 5.35
N GLY A 724 -3.83 25.99 5.15
CA GLY A 724 -2.79 24.96 5.30
C GLY A 724 -2.18 24.87 6.70
N MET A 725 -2.96 25.12 7.76
CA MET A 725 -2.51 24.98 9.16
C MET A 725 -3.40 24.00 9.91
N THR A 726 -2.86 23.28 10.90
CA THR A 726 -3.67 22.50 11.85
C THR A 726 -4.38 23.42 12.84
N TYR A 727 -5.29 22.87 13.65
CA TYR A 727 -5.95 23.66 14.68
C TYR A 727 -5.03 23.95 15.86
N GLY A 728 -4.08 23.07 16.18
CA GLY A 728 -2.99 23.34 17.12
C GLY A 728 -2.13 24.52 16.69
N GLU A 729 -1.68 24.54 15.43
CA GLU A 729 -0.88 25.64 14.87
C GLU A 729 -1.65 26.98 14.89
N LEU A 730 -2.94 26.97 14.55
CA LEU A 730 -3.79 28.18 14.62
C LEU A 730 -4.03 28.65 16.06
N ALA A 731 -4.14 27.74 17.02
CA ALA A 731 -4.29 28.08 18.42
C ALA A 731 -3.04 28.80 18.96
N GLU A 732 -1.83 28.28 18.68
CA GLU A 732 -0.59 28.95 19.08
C GLU A 732 -0.47 30.34 18.44
N MET A 733 -0.73 30.43 17.13
CA MET A 733 -0.71 31.70 16.41
C MET A 733 -1.65 32.73 17.05
N TRP A 734 -2.93 32.39 17.23
CA TRP A 734 -3.90 33.35 17.77
C TRP A 734 -3.71 33.66 19.24
N ASN A 735 -3.16 32.74 20.04
CA ASN A 735 -2.88 33.04 21.44
C ASN A 735 -1.85 34.19 21.56
N GLU A 736 -0.86 34.22 20.68
CA GLU A 736 0.13 35.30 20.62
C GLU A 736 -0.40 36.54 19.88
N THR A 737 -0.90 36.39 18.64
CA THR A 737 -1.25 37.56 17.80
C THR A 737 -2.44 38.35 18.33
N GLU A 738 -3.38 37.69 18.99
CA GLU A 738 -4.57 38.33 19.57
C GLU A 738 -4.38 38.66 21.06
N ASN A 739 -3.21 38.33 21.63
CA ASN A 739 -2.86 38.54 23.03
C ASN A 739 -3.94 38.00 23.99
N PHE A 740 -4.42 36.78 23.75
CA PHE A 740 -5.41 36.15 24.64
C PHE A 740 -4.84 35.88 26.03
N GLY A 741 -3.56 35.48 26.11
CA GLY A 741 -2.93 35.08 27.35
C GLY A 741 -3.48 33.77 27.92
N ALA A 742 -3.97 32.87 27.07
CA ALA A 742 -4.44 31.57 27.50
C ALA A 742 -3.26 30.69 27.96
N ASP A 743 -3.46 29.95 29.06
CA ASP A 743 -2.62 28.81 29.42
C ASP A 743 -2.90 27.65 28.45
N LEU A 744 -2.28 27.73 27.27
CA LEU A 744 -2.51 26.86 26.13
C LEU A 744 -1.52 25.69 26.11
N THR A 745 -2.04 24.48 25.99
CA THR A 745 -1.24 23.28 25.66
C THR A 745 -1.75 22.65 24.37
N VAL A 746 -0.87 22.49 23.37
CA VAL A 746 -1.17 21.72 22.17
C VAL A 746 -0.59 20.31 22.28
N ILE A 747 -1.45 19.29 22.22
CA ILE A 747 -1.04 17.89 22.12
C ILE A 747 -0.78 17.57 20.65
N LYS A 748 0.49 17.60 20.26
CA LYS A 748 0.94 17.34 18.88
C LYS A 748 0.63 15.91 18.46
N MET A 749 0.24 15.74 17.21
CA MET A 749 0.17 14.43 16.56
C MET A 749 1.56 13.81 16.42
N LYS A 750 1.61 12.48 16.24
CA LYS A 750 2.83 11.77 15.81
C LYS A 750 2.61 11.19 14.42
N GLY A 751 3.60 11.30 13.54
CA GLY A 751 3.58 10.72 12.18
C GLY A 751 3.03 11.63 11.07
N TRP A 752 2.24 12.66 11.39
CA TRP A 752 1.77 13.62 10.37
C TRP A 752 2.89 14.57 9.92
N ASN A 753 2.98 14.81 8.62
CA ASN A 753 3.84 15.83 8.02
C ASN A 753 3.05 16.68 7.02
N ARG A 754 3.57 17.87 6.70
CA ARG A 754 2.84 18.87 5.91
C ARG A 754 2.58 18.47 4.46
N SER A 755 3.28 17.46 3.92
CA SER A 755 2.98 16.91 2.59
C SER A 755 1.70 16.09 2.58
N MET A 756 1.36 15.45 3.69
CA MET A 756 0.28 14.47 3.75
C MET A 756 -1.09 15.12 3.54
N MET A 757 -1.76 14.72 2.46
CA MET A 757 -3.19 14.84 2.27
C MET A 757 -3.92 13.79 3.13
N TRP A 758 -5.25 13.90 3.29
CA TRP A 758 -6.00 13.00 4.17
C TRP A 758 -5.87 11.52 3.82
N ASP A 759 -5.89 11.18 2.53
CA ASP A 759 -5.79 9.81 2.02
C ASP A 759 -4.45 9.12 2.37
N GLU A 760 -3.40 9.92 2.58
CA GLU A 760 -2.08 9.44 2.99
C GLU A 760 -1.98 9.18 4.51
N THR A 761 -2.90 9.72 5.32
CA THR A 761 -2.87 9.55 6.79
C THR A 761 -3.27 8.14 7.26
N GLY A 762 -4.00 7.41 6.43
CA GLY A 762 -4.62 6.13 6.79
C GLY A 762 -5.83 6.24 7.73
N LEU A 763 -6.28 7.44 8.07
CA LEU A 763 -7.46 7.69 8.91
C LEU A 763 -8.77 7.65 8.11
N HIS A 764 -9.85 7.22 8.73
CA HIS A 764 -11.18 7.27 8.13
C HIS A 764 -11.76 8.69 8.17
N TRP A 765 -12.28 9.15 7.04
CA TRP A 765 -13.03 10.41 6.99
C TRP A 765 -14.36 10.27 7.71
N ILE A 766 -14.49 10.89 8.87
CA ILE A 766 -15.77 11.02 9.59
C ILE A 766 -16.31 12.41 9.34
N MET A 767 -17.47 12.49 8.69
CA MET A 767 -18.04 13.75 8.23
C MET A 767 -18.16 14.77 9.38
N PRO A 768 -17.42 15.89 9.33
CA PRO A 768 -17.48 16.91 10.39
C PRO A 768 -18.77 17.75 10.33
N SER A 769 -19.50 17.71 9.21
CA SER A 769 -20.86 18.25 9.07
C SER A 769 -21.65 17.48 7.99
N PRO A 770 -23.00 17.59 7.96
CA PRO A 770 -23.82 16.78 7.06
C PRO A 770 -23.56 16.92 5.55
N ASN A 771 -23.03 18.06 5.10
CA ASN A 771 -22.68 18.27 3.68
C ASN A 771 -21.17 18.21 3.43
N MET A 772 -20.40 17.75 4.42
CA MET A 772 -18.98 17.47 4.31
C MET A 772 -18.77 15.94 4.37
N GLY A 773 -19.50 15.24 3.51
CA GLY A 773 -19.67 13.79 3.59
C GLY A 773 -18.43 12.99 3.18
N THR A 774 -17.56 13.57 2.35
CA THR A 774 -16.40 12.89 1.77
C THR A 774 -15.15 13.76 1.87
N PHE A 775 -13.97 13.14 1.80
CA PHE A 775 -12.70 13.86 1.76
C PHE A 775 -12.57 14.70 0.48
N GLU A 776 -13.07 14.18 -0.63
CA GLU A 776 -13.15 14.85 -1.93
C GLU A 776 -13.93 16.16 -1.84
N THR A 777 -15.03 16.17 -1.06
CA THR A 777 -15.75 17.41 -0.74
C THR A 777 -14.84 18.41 -0.03
N ALA A 778 -14.03 17.98 0.94
CA ALA A 778 -13.08 18.85 1.63
C ALA A 778 -12.03 19.44 0.69
N VAL A 779 -11.54 18.66 -0.29
CA VAL A 779 -10.57 19.11 -1.31
C VAL A 779 -11.10 20.27 -2.14
N VAL A 780 -12.36 20.22 -2.58
CA VAL A 780 -12.94 21.27 -3.41
C VAL A 780 -13.51 22.45 -2.61
N TYR A 781 -13.82 22.23 -1.33
CA TYR A 781 -14.57 23.16 -0.49
C TYR A 781 -14.00 24.58 -0.39
N PRO A 782 -12.67 24.82 -0.23
CA PRO A 782 -12.15 26.18 -0.06
C PRO A 782 -12.56 27.16 -1.17
N GLY A 783 -12.60 26.68 -2.43
CA GLY A 783 -13.09 27.46 -3.56
C GLY A 783 -14.59 27.29 -3.80
N GLN A 784 -15.12 26.06 -3.75
CA GLN A 784 -16.55 25.81 -4.02
C GLN A 784 -17.49 26.51 -3.05
N CYS A 785 -17.02 26.89 -1.85
CA CYS A 785 -17.82 27.66 -0.90
C CYS A 785 -18.18 29.07 -1.43
N LEU A 786 -17.49 29.61 -2.45
CA LEU A 786 -17.87 30.85 -3.13
C LEU A 786 -19.28 30.77 -3.72
N PHE A 787 -19.70 29.58 -4.17
CA PHE A 787 -21.03 29.36 -4.71
C PHE A 787 -22.13 29.67 -3.69
N GLU A 788 -21.87 29.56 -2.38
CA GLU A 788 -22.85 29.94 -1.37
C GLU A 788 -23.26 31.42 -1.48
N ARG A 789 -22.36 32.30 -1.94
CA ARG A 789 -22.54 33.76 -2.05
C ARG A 789 -23.09 34.24 -3.40
N MET A 790 -23.72 33.36 -4.18
CA MET A 790 -24.28 33.69 -5.50
C MET A 790 -25.62 32.99 -5.80
N ASN A 791 -26.22 33.31 -6.94
CA ASN A 791 -27.45 32.70 -7.44
C ASN A 791 -27.25 31.35 -8.17
N MET A 792 -26.04 30.78 -8.15
CA MET A 792 -25.74 29.42 -8.59
C MET A 792 -25.75 28.46 -7.41
N THR A 793 -25.94 27.16 -7.63
CA THR A 793 -25.93 26.14 -6.57
C THR A 793 -24.57 25.44 -6.48
N GLU A 794 -24.16 25.16 -5.25
CA GLU A 794 -23.11 24.22 -4.84
C GLU A 794 -23.67 22.80 -4.61
N ALA A 795 -24.87 22.53 -5.12
CA ALA A 795 -25.56 21.24 -5.09
C ALA A 795 -25.82 20.64 -3.70
N ARG A 796 -25.89 21.46 -2.64
CA ARG A 796 -26.56 21.04 -1.40
C ARG A 796 -27.97 20.54 -1.72
N GLY A 797 -28.43 19.53 -0.99
CA GLY A 797 -29.69 18.84 -1.30
C GLY A 797 -29.62 17.81 -2.42
N THR A 798 -28.40 17.49 -2.89
CA THR A 798 -28.09 16.31 -3.70
C THR A 798 -27.22 15.34 -2.89
N THR A 799 -26.83 14.22 -3.49
CA THR A 799 -25.88 13.26 -2.89
C THR A 799 -24.41 13.67 -3.03
N LYS A 800 -24.10 14.75 -3.76
CA LYS A 800 -22.72 15.21 -4.03
C LYS A 800 -22.57 16.74 -3.83
N PRO A 801 -22.82 17.27 -2.63
CA PRO A 801 -22.63 18.70 -2.36
C PRO A 801 -21.18 19.12 -2.63
N PHE A 802 -21.01 20.32 -3.19
CA PHE A 802 -19.76 20.96 -3.63
C PHE A 802 -18.98 20.27 -4.75
N LEU A 803 -19.14 18.97 -4.94
CA LEU A 803 -18.58 18.26 -6.09
C LEU A 803 -19.38 18.51 -7.37
N LEU A 804 -20.63 18.93 -7.22
CA LEU A 804 -21.45 19.47 -8.30
C LEU A 804 -21.67 20.97 -8.07
N SER A 805 -21.67 21.72 -9.16
CA SER A 805 -22.13 23.11 -9.15
C SER A 805 -22.93 23.39 -10.43
N GLY A 806 -23.77 24.43 -10.42
CA GLY A 806 -24.55 24.77 -11.62
C GLY A 806 -25.65 25.79 -11.39
N SER A 807 -26.45 26.03 -12.42
CA SER A 807 -27.65 26.86 -12.35
C SER A 807 -28.64 26.48 -13.45
N SER A 808 -29.87 26.98 -13.38
CA SER A 808 -30.90 26.74 -14.40
C SER A 808 -30.61 27.38 -15.76
N TRP A 809 -29.67 28.33 -15.80
CA TRP A 809 -29.26 29.06 -17.00
C TRP A 809 -27.92 28.59 -17.58
N VAL A 810 -27.23 27.61 -16.95
CA VAL A 810 -25.92 27.13 -17.40
C VAL A 810 -26.07 26.05 -18.48
N ASP A 811 -25.33 26.22 -19.58
CA ASP A 811 -25.14 25.18 -20.60
C ASP A 811 -24.04 24.21 -20.14
N ALA A 812 -24.45 23.04 -19.65
CA ALA A 812 -23.56 22.06 -19.02
C ALA A 812 -22.43 21.60 -19.95
N ALA A 813 -22.73 21.36 -21.24
CA ALA A 813 -21.77 20.84 -22.20
C ALA A 813 -20.70 21.90 -22.51
N LYS A 814 -21.12 23.12 -22.83
CA LYS A 814 -20.18 24.23 -23.12
C LYS A 814 -19.29 24.54 -21.92
N ALA A 815 -19.85 24.56 -20.71
CA ALA A 815 -19.07 24.81 -19.51
C ALA A 815 -18.01 23.72 -19.28
N ALA A 816 -18.37 22.44 -19.43
CA ALA A 816 -17.43 21.34 -19.27
C ALA A 816 -16.33 21.34 -20.34
N ASP A 817 -16.67 21.57 -21.61
CA ASP A 817 -15.71 21.63 -22.71
C ASP A 817 -14.71 22.77 -22.52
N ASP A 818 -15.20 23.96 -22.17
CA ASP A 818 -14.37 25.12 -21.85
C ASP A 818 -13.43 24.82 -20.67
N LEU A 819 -13.95 24.29 -19.55
CA LEU A 819 -13.13 23.95 -18.38
C LEU A 819 -12.05 22.91 -18.68
N ASN A 820 -12.38 21.86 -19.43
CA ASN A 820 -11.41 20.83 -19.81
C ASN A 820 -10.35 21.35 -20.80
N SER A 821 -10.65 22.42 -21.55
CA SER A 821 -9.67 23.08 -22.44
C SER A 821 -8.64 23.95 -21.71
N ARG A 822 -8.90 24.34 -20.45
CA ARG A 822 -8.07 25.27 -19.66
C ARG A 822 -6.87 24.61 -18.97
N GLY A 823 -6.73 23.29 -19.04
CA GLY A 823 -5.59 22.58 -18.46
C GLY A 823 -5.53 22.61 -16.92
N ILE A 824 -6.67 22.71 -16.25
CA ILE A 824 -6.75 22.71 -14.78
C ILE A 824 -6.27 21.35 -14.24
N GLU A 825 -5.18 21.35 -13.47
CA GLU A 825 -4.60 20.12 -12.95
C GLU A 825 -5.42 19.49 -11.81
N GLY A 826 -5.34 18.17 -11.70
CA GLY A 826 -5.94 17.42 -10.59
C GLY A 826 -7.45 17.19 -10.69
N ALA A 827 -8.11 17.62 -11.77
CA ALA A 827 -9.52 17.34 -12.02
C ALA A 827 -9.86 17.21 -13.52
N ILE A 828 -10.97 16.54 -13.79
CA ILE A 828 -11.69 16.55 -15.07
C ILE A 828 -13.12 17.03 -14.79
N PHE A 829 -13.69 17.83 -15.68
CA PHE A 829 -15.03 18.38 -15.50
C PHE A 829 -16.03 17.63 -16.39
N ARG A 830 -17.00 16.96 -15.77
CA ARG A 830 -18.04 16.21 -16.49
C ARG A 830 -19.32 17.04 -16.57
N PRO A 831 -19.95 17.21 -17.75
CA PRO A 831 -21.23 17.90 -17.84
C PRO A 831 -22.31 17.11 -17.08
N VAL A 832 -23.16 17.83 -16.33
CA VAL A 832 -24.20 17.22 -15.49
C VAL A 832 -25.47 18.06 -15.47
N HIS A 833 -26.61 17.38 -15.31
CA HIS A 833 -27.89 17.98 -15.00
C HIS A 833 -28.41 17.42 -13.67
N PHE A 834 -28.89 18.30 -12.78
CA PHE A 834 -29.36 17.90 -11.46
C PHE A 834 -30.37 18.89 -10.89
N ILE A 835 -31.14 18.46 -9.89
CA ILE A 835 -32.13 19.30 -9.20
C ILE A 835 -31.72 19.42 -7.71
N PRO A 836 -31.20 20.57 -7.25
CA PRO A 836 -30.86 20.76 -5.84
C PRO A 836 -32.15 20.88 -5.01
N ARG A 837 -32.28 20.06 -3.96
CA ARG A 837 -33.46 20.06 -3.08
C ARG A 837 -33.29 21.00 -1.90
N LYS A 838 -34.30 21.84 -1.64
CA LYS A 838 -34.35 22.66 -0.44
C LYS A 838 -34.93 21.83 0.72
N LEU A 839 -34.11 21.49 1.70
CA LEU A 839 -34.50 20.64 2.82
C LEU A 839 -35.35 21.35 3.89
N ILE A 840 -35.33 22.68 3.95
CA ILE A 840 -36.06 23.48 4.97
C ILE A 840 -36.86 24.61 4.31
N PRO A 841 -38.16 24.79 4.62
CA PRO A 841 -38.95 25.95 4.19
C PRO A 841 -38.34 27.27 4.69
N GLY A 842 -38.30 28.31 3.85
CA GLY A 842 -37.74 29.61 4.24
C GLY A 842 -37.47 30.54 3.06
N SER A 843 -36.89 31.71 3.33
CA SER A 843 -36.52 32.70 2.30
C SER A 843 -35.44 32.15 1.34
N ASN A 844 -35.39 32.68 0.13
CA ASN A 844 -34.35 32.40 -0.87
C ASN A 844 -33.63 33.70 -1.25
N PRO A 845 -32.92 34.33 -0.30
CA PRO A 845 -32.43 35.70 -0.45
C PRO A 845 -31.42 35.89 -1.59
N ARG A 846 -30.78 34.80 -2.04
CA ARG A 846 -29.78 34.81 -3.13
C ARG A 846 -30.32 34.23 -4.45
N GLY A 847 -31.61 33.94 -4.55
CA GLY A 847 -32.23 33.45 -5.79
C GLY A 847 -31.69 32.09 -6.27
N LYS A 848 -31.24 31.23 -5.35
CA LYS A 848 -30.73 29.89 -5.68
C LYS A 848 -31.77 29.08 -6.46
N PRO A 849 -31.38 28.24 -7.43
CA PRO A 849 -32.29 27.47 -8.29
C PRO A 849 -32.85 26.22 -7.58
N TRP A 850 -33.33 26.38 -6.35
CA TRP A 850 -33.91 25.30 -5.56
C TRP A 850 -35.10 24.67 -6.28
N ASN A 851 -35.11 23.33 -6.35
CA ASN A 851 -36.14 22.54 -7.02
C ASN A 851 -36.27 22.82 -8.53
N GLN A 852 -35.28 23.45 -9.16
CA GLN A 852 -35.22 23.65 -10.61
C GLN A 852 -34.15 22.74 -11.22
N MET A 853 -34.32 22.33 -12.47
CA MET A 853 -33.26 21.66 -13.21
C MET A 853 -32.11 22.64 -13.43
N CYS A 854 -30.90 22.23 -13.04
CA CYS A 854 -29.67 22.97 -13.25
C CYS A 854 -28.78 22.20 -14.23
N GLY A 855 -28.19 22.92 -15.18
CA GLY A 855 -27.00 22.47 -15.89
C GLY A 855 -25.73 22.90 -15.14
N GLY A 856 -24.63 22.18 -15.34
CA GLY A 856 -23.34 22.53 -14.74
C GLY A 856 -22.31 21.41 -14.90
N VAL A 857 -21.34 21.37 -14.00
CA VAL A 857 -20.28 20.37 -14.00
C VAL A 857 -20.18 19.60 -12.68
N GLU A 858 -19.79 18.34 -12.81
CA GLU A 858 -19.23 17.53 -11.75
C GLU A 858 -17.70 17.60 -11.80
N ILE A 859 -17.08 17.87 -10.66
CA ILE A 859 -15.63 17.88 -10.48
C ILE A 859 -15.17 16.45 -10.20
N MET A 860 -14.54 15.83 -11.20
CA MET A 860 -13.94 14.49 -11.06
C MET A 860 -12.47 14.66 -10.68
N LEU A 861 -12.15 14.61 -9.39
CA LEU A 861 -10.77 14.72 -8.91
C LEU A 861 -9.94 13.54 -9.42
N THR A 862 -8.75 13.84 -9.96
CA THR A 862 -7.80 12.86 -10.50
C THR A 862 -6.48 12.85 -9.73
N ASP A 863 -6.12 13.96 -9.08
CA ASP A 863 -4.95 14.09 -8.21
C ASP A 863 -5.20 15.21 -7.18
N TYR A 864 -5.39 14.84 -5.91
CA TYR A 864 -5.71 15.79 -4.84
C TYR A 864 -4.59 16.80 -4.57
N SER A 865 -3.33 16.38 -4.74
CA SER A 865 -2.16 17.20 -4.41
C SER A 865 -1.96 18.35 -5.42
N LYS A 866 -2.39 18.12 -6.66
CA LYS A 866 -2.30 19.10 -7.75
C LYS A 866 -3.50 20.03 -7.83
N TYR A 867 -4.67 19.61 -7.35
CA TYR A 867 -5.87 20.43 -7.42
C TYR A 867 -5.75 21.74 -6.62
N ARG A 868 -5.95 22.87 -7.32
CA ARG A 868 -5.96 24.23 -6.77
C ARG A 868 -7.40 24.72 -6.60
N SER A 869 -7.91 24.55 -5.38
CA SER A 869 -9.35 24.63 -5.10
C SER A 869 -9.95 26.00 -5.39
N VAL A 870 -9.23 27.09 -5.08
CA VAL A 870 -9.72 28.46 -5.27
C VAL A 870 -9.69 28.83 -6.74
N GLU A 871 -8.57 28.58 -7.41
CA GLU A 871 -8.38 28.83 -8.85
C GLU A 871 -9.40 28.06 -9.69
N ALA A 872 -9.58 26.76 -9.43
CA ALA A 872 -10.57 25.94 -10.13
C ALA A 872 -12.00 26.48 -9.95
N ALA A 873 -12.37 26.93 -8.75
CA ALA A 873 -13.69 27.51 -8.52
C ALA A 873 -13.91 28.81 -9.33
N LEU A 874 -12.89 29.67 -9.44
CA LEU A 874 -12.96 30.87 -10.27
C LEU A 874 -13.09 30.54 -11.76
N HIS A 875 -12.36 29.52 -12.25
CA HIS A 875 -12.55 29.06 -13.61
C HIS A 875 -13.95 28.51 -13.86
N ILE A 876 -14.53 27.76 -12.93
CA ILE A 876 -15.91 27.24 -13.06
C ILE A 876 -16.90 28.42 -13.13
N ILE A 877 -16.75 29.41 -12.26
CA ILE A 877 -17.60 30.61 -12.26
C ILE A 877 -17.48 31.36 -13.59
N ASP A 878 -16.25 31.57 -14.08
CA ASP A 878 -15.99 32.23 -15.36
C ASP A 878 -16.57 31.43 -16.56
N ALA A 879 -16.41 30.11 -16.58
CA ALA A 879 -16.99 29.24 -17.59
C ALA A 879 -18.52 29.31 -17.59
N TYR A 880 -19.16 29.32 -16.41
CA TYR A 880 -20.59 29.50 -16.29
C TYR A 880 -21.05 30.88 -16.79
N ARG A 881 -20.35 31.97 -16.43
CA ARG A 881 -20.65 33.31 -16.96
C ARG A 881 -20.64 33.33 -18.49
N LYS A 882 -19.69 32.64 -19.15
CA LYS A 882 -19.63 32.57 -20.62
C LYS A 882 -20.85 31.87 -21.25
N THR A 883 -21.53 30.99 -20.51
CA THR A 883 -22.78 30.38 -21.00
C THR A 883 -23.95 31.35 -21.01
N ASN A 884 -23.99 32.31 -20.08
CA ASN A 884 -25.02 33.35 -19.99
C ASN A 884 -24.54 34.57 -19.16
N PRO A 885 -23.89 35.56 -19.79
CA PRO A 885 -23.15 36.63 -19.09
C PRO A 885 -23.98 37.49 -18.13
N ASP A 886 -25.25 37.73 -18.44
CA ASP A 886 -26.12 38.64 -17.67
C ASP A 886 -26.83 37.96 -16.49
N SER A 887 -26.61 36.65 -16.29
CA SER A 887 -27.36 35.85 -15.32
C SER A 887 -26.69 35.70 -13.95
N LEU A 888 -25.41 36.05 -13.79
CA LEU A 888 -24.72 35.93 -12.50
C LEU A 888 -25.07 37.09 -11.55
N ASN A 889 -25.57 36.74 -10.37
CA ASN A 889 -25.69 37.66 -9.23
C ASN A 889 -24.90 37.10 -8.05
N TRP A 890 -23.86 37.81 -7.62
CA TRP A 890 -22.97 37.38 -6.55
C TRP A 890 -22.36 38.53 -5.76
N SER A 891 -21.87 38.22 -4.56
CA SER A 891 -21.16 39.15 -3.67
C SER A 891 -19.89 38.49 -3.13
N PRO A 892 -18.84 38.37 -3.97
CA PRO A 892 -17.56 37.80 -3.55
C PRO A 892 -16.71 38.83 -2.77
N PRO A 893 -15.61 38.41 -2.12
CA PRO A 893 -14.64 39.34 -1.55
C PRO A 893 -13.99 40.24 -2.61
N GLU A 894 -13.49 41.41 -2.20
CA GLU A 894 -13.10 42.49 -3.12
C GLU A 894 -12.07 42.07 -4.19
N ILE A 895 -11.03 41.32 -3.80
CA ILE A 895 -10.02 40.82 -4.76
C ILE A 895 -10.66 39.88 -5.80
N ILE A 896 -11.58 39.00 -5.37
CA ILE A 896 -12.28 38.08 -6.28
C ILE A 896 -13.25 38.83 -7.20
N LYS A 897 -13.86 39.91 -6.69
CA LYS A 897 -14.81 40.75 -7.43
C LYS A 897 -14.19 41.41 -8.66
N GLN A 898 -12.86 41.56 -8.69
CA GLN A 898 -12.13 42.03 -9.87
C GLN A 898 -12.41 41.19 -11.13
N LEU A 899 -12.83 39.92 -10.98
CA LEU A 899 -13.27 39.09 -12.10
C LEU A 899 -14.49 39.70 -12.86
N ASP A 900 -15.19 40.67 -12.29
CA ASP A 900 -16.26 41.42 -12.96
C ASP A 900 -15.73 42.55 -13.86
N GLU A 901 -14.45 42.92 -13.75
CA GLU A 901 -13.83 44.00 -14.53
C GLU A 901 -13.55 43.56 -15.98
N PRO A 902 -13.78 44.43 -16.98
CA PRO A 902 -13.49 44.11 -18.38
C PRO A 902 -12.03 43.72 -18.61
N GLY A 903 -11.80 42.54 -19.18
CA GLY A 903 -10.47 42.03 -19.52
C GLY A 903 -9.71 41.36 -18.36
N MET A 904 -10.30 41.29 -17.17
CA MET A 904 -9.70 40.56 -16.05
C MET A 904 -9.78 39.04 -16.29
N THR A 905 -8.67 38.33 -16.05
CA THR A 905 -8.63 36.86 -16.15
C THR A 905 -8.55 36.22 -14.76
N VAL A 906 -8.85 34.93 -14.68
CA VAL A 906 -8.75 34.16 -13.43
C VAL A 906 -7.31 34.18 -12.89
N GLU A 907 -6.32 34.02 -13.78
CA GLU A 907 -4.91 34.01 -13.43
C GLU A 907 -4.49 35.35 -12.80
N LYS A 908 -4.99 36.48 -13.33
CA LYS A 908 -4.69 37.79 -12.78
C LYS A 908 -5.31 38.01 -11.40
N VAL A 909 -6.53 37.53 -11.19
CA VAL A 909 -7.16 37.54 -9.85
C VAL A 909 -6.37 36.68 -8.86
N ILE A 910 -5.89 35.50 -9.28
CA ILE A 910 -5.05 34.61 -8.45
C ILE A 910 -3.68 35.26 -8.16
N GLU A 911 -3.09 35.96 -9.13
CA GLU A 911 -1.87 36.75 -8.94
C GLU A 911 -2.09 37.85 -7.89
N ASN A 912 -3.21 38.56 -7.95
CA ASN A 912 -3.55 39.63 -7.00
C ASN A 912 -3.82 39.10 -5.57
N CYS A 913 -4.09 37.81 -5.41
CA CYS A 913 -4.17 37.18 -4.09
C CYS A 913 -2.79 36.90 -3.46
N GLN A 914 -1.71 36.90 -4.26
CA GLN A 914 -0.40 36.40 -3.82
C GLN A 914 0.25 37.24 -2.72
N GLU A 915 -0.05 38.52 -2.62
CA GLU A 915 0.45 39.38 -1.54
C GLU A 915 -0.05 38.88 -0.18
N GLN A 916 -1.38 38.73 -0.02
CA GLN A 916 -1.98 38.21 1.21
C GLN A 916 -1.54 36.76 1.51
N VAL A 917 -1.36 35.95 0.47
CA VAL A 917 -0.82 34.58 0.63
C VAL A 917 0.62 34.60 1.16
N LYS A 918 1.48 35.48 0.64
CA LYS A 918 2.87 35.62 1.10
C LYS A 918 2.93 36.12 2.54
N ASP A 919 2.15 37.14 2.88
CA ASP A 919 2.06 37.68 4.24
C ASP A 919 1.65 36.60 5.23
N PHE A 920 0.63 35.80 4.88
CA PHE A 920 0.19 34.70 5.73
C PHE A 920 1.23 33.59 5.85
N ILE A 921 1.93 33.26 4.76
CA ILE A 921 3.01 32.26 4.78
C ILE A 921 4.14 32.72 5.70
N GLU A 922 4.49 34.00 5.68
CA GLU A 922 5.52 34.56 6.57
C GLU A 922 5.07 34.53 8.03
N LEU A 923 3.83 34.96 8.31
CA LEU A 923 3.26 34.92 9.65
C LEU A 923 3.23 33.50 10.21
N ARG A 924 2.66 32.54 9.47
CA ARG A 924 2.43 31.18 9.99
C ARG A 924 3.72 30.42 10.29
N ARG A 925 4.85 30.75 9.64
CA ARG A 925 6.14 30.03 9.81
C ARG A 925 6.57 29.90 11.27
N LYS A 926 6.26 30.89 12.10
CA LYS A 926 6.60 30.92 13.53
C LYS A 926 5.84 29.88 14.35
N TYR A 927 4.69 29.44 13.85
CA TYR A 927 3.70 28.64 14.57
C TYR A 927 3.52 27.23 14.00
N LEU A 928 4.33 26.84 13.00
CA LEU A 928 4.23 25.51 12.41
C LEU A 928 4.80 24.47 13.37
N LEU A 929 4.00 23.47 13.69
CA LEU A 929 4.35 22.42 14.64
C LEU A 929 4.92 21.18 13.95
N TYR A 930 4.72 21.06 12.65
CA TYR A 930 5.06 19.90 11.83
C TYR A 930 5.93 20.29 10.65
N LYS A 931 6.76 19.35 10.18
CA LYS A 931 7.69 19.55 9.06
C LYS A 931 7.02 19.37 7.69
#